data_AF-A0AAV2D124-F1
#
_entry.id   AF-A0AAV2D124-F1
#
_cell.length_a   1.000
_cell.length_b   1.000
_cell.length_c   1.000
_cell.angle_alpha   90.00
_cell.angle_beta   90.00
_cell.angle_gamma   90.00
#
_symmetry.space_group_name_H-M   'P 1'
#
loop_
_entity.id
_entity.type
_entity.pdbx_description
1 polymer ?
#
loop_
_entity_poly.entity_id
_entity_poly.type
_entity_poly.pdbx_seq_one_letter_code
_entity_poly.pdbx_strand_id
1 'polypeptide(L)'
;MISMNLPYQQQIITTTMVITSFVIIFGTTPSSITALSFTLVFPTLGQISFQRAQETDHGSIQLTRNLLDADQSFHFGRATSAYHLRLWDGDRRASFDTSFSFTVFSPRDDKGGIGGGMAFFLAPWGSKLPPSKSGATLGLTADSPDQELNSTAGRFVAVEFDVFRDYFDPPGGSHVGINVDSMRSVATAPWAADTTGEKQSQAWISYDATSNNLSVMVTGFGDGGSLANKTIFHVSHIVDLKDYLPQSVTFGFSGSTGNRSASQSIHSWHFYSSLEIVPSGIPVFAGLLVGTALIFVISFICVALIDRTTNSIADDDVNADKVDELLGPRKFPFKELKRATNGFSDRDNKLGEGGFGRVYKGRVRLSDVAVKRVSRRSSQGTKEFAAEVKIISRLRHRNLVQLMGWCQEKKELLLVYEFMPNGTLDAHLFHRDNKMPLLTPPSLLGWGSRYKIAKGIASGLLYLHEEWEQCVVHRDIKSSNILLDSNFNPKLGDFGLARLVDHEKGSQTTILAGTMGYMAPECATTGKASRETDVYSFGVVALEIATGRRPAVIEYHHPDDDDEEAYAVHLVRWVWDLHGNGDLLNRGPDSRLGGEFEESEMERLMVIGMACAHPNPDFRLSARQALQVLNFDAPVPLLPLNMPVPTYVVSAPSSTNLSSWMPSGGRGSSGRTNEGFSGASTTTAPLRLNATRSEVLLVLPSSKISSALPVTV
;
A
#
# COMPACT_ATOMS: atom_id res chain seq x y z
N MET A 1 73.58 16.65 -4.41
CA MET A 1 72.28 16.78 -5.11
C MET A 1 71.56 15.46 -4.99
N ILE A 2 70.82 15.29 -3.90
CA ILE A 2 70.21 14.03 -3.50
C ILE A 2 68.74 14.06 -3.92
N SER A 3 68.39 13.10 -4.78
CA SER A 3 67.14 12.34 -4.83
C SER A 3 66.01 12.81 -3.90
N MET A 4 65.04 13.52 -4.48
CA MET A 4 63.65 13.55 -4.02
C MET A 4 62.77 13.61 -5.26
N ASN A 5 62.05 12.52 -5.55
CA ASN A 5 60.79 12.51 -6.32
C ASN A 5 60.17 11.11 -6.52
N LEU A 6 60.64 10.07 -5.81
CA LEU A 6 60.00 8.75 -5.88
C LEU A 6 58.56 8.64 -5.30
N PRO A 7 58.15 9.35 -4.23
CA PRO A 7 56.85 9.06 -3.60
C PRO A 7 55.63 9.57 -4.38
N TYR A 8 55.81 10.59 -5.22
CA TYR A 8 54.71 11.21 -5.99
C TYR A 8 54.31 10.38 -7.21
N GLN A 9 55.30 9.79 -7.90
CA GLN A 9 55.07 8.89 -9.02
C GLN A 9 54.38 7.59 -8.57
N GLN A 10 54.73 7.08 -7.38
CA GLN A 10 54.12 5.89 -6.81
C GLN A 10 52.65 6.11 -6.39
N GLN A 11 52.31 7.30 -5.89
CA GLN A 11 50.92 7.68 -5.60
C GLN A 11 50.05 7.80 -6.87
N ILE A 12 50.59 8.33 -7.96
CA ILE A 12 49.85 8.48 -9.23
C ILE A 12 49.57 7.11 -9.87
N ILE A 13 50.54 6.20 -9.87
CA ILE A 13 50.37 4.84 -10.40
C ILE A 13 49.34 4.07 -9.57
N THR A 14 49.40 4.19 -8.23
CA THR A 14 48.44 3.52 -7.34
C THR A 14 47.02 4.06 -7.53
N THR A 15 46.87 5.39 -7.69
CA THR A 15 45.57 6.02 -7.91
C THR A 15 44.99 5.65 -9.28
N THR A 16 45.81 5.60 -10.32
CA THR A 16 45.40 5.23 -11.68
C THR A 16 45.00 3.75 -11.76
N MET A 17 45.72 2.86 -11.06
CA MET A 17 45.34 1.44 -10.94
C MET A 17 44.06 1.24 -10.14
N VAL A 18 43.82 2.02 -9.08
CA VAL A 18 42.57 1.97 -8.31
C VAL A 18 41.38 2.45 -9.15
N ILE A 19 41.56 3.49 -9.97
CA ILE A 19 40.50 4.01 -10.85
C ILE A 19 40.18 3.04 -11.99
N THR A 20 41.19 2.45 -12.65
CA THR A 20 40.98 1.43 -13.69
C THR A 20 40.39 0.14 -13.11
N SER A 21 40.78 -0.25 -11.90
CA SER A 21 40.15 -1.37 -11.18
C SER A 21 38.70 -1.06 -10.78
N PHE A 22 38.39 0.19 -10.42
CA PHE A 22 37.00 0.62 -10.17
C PHE A 22 36.14 0.55 -11.45
N VAL A 23 36.68 0.91 -12.62
CA VAL A 23 35.95 0.85 -13.89
C VAL A 23 35.71 -0.60 -14.35
N ILE A 24 36.65 -1.51 -14.09
CA ILE A 24 36.53 -2.93 -14.47
C ILE A 24 35.61 -3.70 -13.49
N ILE A 25 35.65 -3.39 -12.19
CA ILE A 25 34.84 -4.06 -11.16
C ILE A 25 33.36 -3.61 -11.21
N PHE A 26 33.07 -2.37 -11.62
CA PHE A 26 31.69 -1.92 -11.86
C PHE A 26 31.12 -2.29 -13.24
N GLY A 27 31.95 -2.82 -14.15
CA GLY A 27 31.51 -3.34 -15.45
C GLY A 27 30.87 -4.74 -15.40
N THR A 28 30.96 -5.43 -14.27
CA THR A 28 30.43 -6.81 -14.12
C THR A 28 29.86 -7.02 -12.72
N THR A 29 28.69 -6.46 -12.43
CA THR A 29 27.92 -6.87 -11.25
C THR A 29 26.82 -7.86 -11.67
N PRO A 30 26.71 -9.02 -11.02
CA PRO A 30 25.63 -9.96 -11.29
C PRO A 30 24.30 -9.37 -10.78
N SER A 31 23.30 -9.38 -11.67
CA SER A 31 21.92 -8.95 -11.41
C SER A 31 21.41 -9.62 -10.12
N SER A 32 21.26 -8.85 -9.05
CA SER A 32 20.72 -9.33 -7.78
C SER A 32 19.24 -8.96 -7.71
N ILE A 33 18.39 -9.98 -7.84
CA ILE A 33 16.95 -9.91 -8.07
C ILE A 33 16.20 -9.29 -6.87
N THR A 34 15.46 -8.21 -7.10
CA THR A 34 14.53 -7.56 -6.16
C THR A 34 13.09 -7.57 -6.69
N ALA A 35 12.07 -7.81 -5.85
CA ALA A 35 10.68 -7.58 -6.25
C ALA A 35 10.41 -6.07 -6.30
N LEU A 36 9.79 -5.58 -7.37
CA LEU A 36 9.51 -4.15 -7.57
C LEU A 36 8.02 -3.85 -7.35
N SER A 37 7.72 -2.98 -6.40
CA SER A 37 6.42 -2.32 -6.27
C SER A 37 6.58 -0.89 -6.76
N PHE A 38 5.70 -0.42 -7.67
CA PHE A 38 5.66 0.98 -8.05
C PHE A 38 4.20 1.44 -8.16
N THR A 39 3.92 2.60 -7.57
CA THR A 39 2.61 3.25 -7.70
C THR A 39 2.75 4.34 -8.77
N LEU A 40 1.99 4.23 -9.87
CA LEU A 40 1.84 5.33 -10.82
C LEU A 40 0.70 6.24 -10.33
N VAL A 41 1.02 7.15 -9.40
CA VAL A 41 0.12 8.29 -9.12
C VAL A 41 0.46 9.37 -10.15
N PHE A 42 -0.43 9.61 -11.10
CA PHE A 42 -0.25 10.68 -12.08
C PHE A 42 -0.06 12.05 -11.39
N PRO A 43 0.83 12.93 -11.89
CA PRO A 43 1.68 12.81 -13.08
C PRO A 43 3.19 12.78 -12.74
N THR A 44 3.90 11.74 -13.16
CA THR A 44 5.38 11.75 -13.24
C THR A 44 5.78 11.64 -14.71
N LEU A 45 6.34 12.74 -15.24
CA LEU A 45 6.85 12.82 -16.61
C LEU A 45 7.72 11.60 -16.95
N GLY A 46 7.39 10.90 -18.04
CA GLY A 46 8.27 9.91 -18.70
C GLY A 46 8.04 8.43 -18.36
N GLN A 47 7.00 8.07 -17.60
CA GLN A 47 6.75 6.67 -17.21
C GLN A 47 5.72 5.93 -18.08
N ILE A 48 5.01 6.62 -18.98
CA ILE A 48 4.00 6.03 -19.87
C ILE A 48 4.25 6.51 -21.30
N SER A 49 4.24 5.57 -22.24
CA SER A 49 4.29 5.83 -23.67
C SER A 49 2.89 5.77 -24.26
N PHE A 50 2.51 6.86 -24.93
CA PHE A 50 1.20 7.01 -25.57
C PHE A 50 1.29 6.76 -27.07
N GLN A 51 0.37 5.95 -27.60
CA GLN A 51 0.12 5.75 -29.02
C GLN A 51 -1.34 6.09 -29.28
N ARG A 52 -1.62 7.25 -29.88
CA ARG A 52 -2.98 7.79 -30.13
C ARG A 52 -3.86 8.02 -28.89
N ALA A 53 -3.38 7.66 -27.70
CA ALA A 53 -3.89 8.10 -26.39
C ALA A 53 -3.22 9.42 -25.97
N GLN A 54 -3.75 10.08 -24.95
CA GLN A 54 -3.18 11.32 -24.42
C GLN A 54 -3.41 11.45 -22.90
N GLU A 55 -2.53 12.19 -22.24
CA GLU A 55 -2.77 12.69 -20.88
C GLU A 55 -3.63 13.96 -20.97
N THR A 56 -4.61 14.06 -20.08
CA THR A 56 -5.50 15.24 -19.96
C THR A 56 -4.92 16.27 -19.01
N ASP A 57 -5.35 17.52 -19.10
CA ASP A 57 -4.92 18.61 -18.21
C ASP A 57 -5.21 18.33 -16.72
N HIS A 58 -6.11 17.39 -16.42
CA HIS A 58 -6.48 16.94 -15.09
C HIS A 58 -5.71 15.70 -14.60
N GLY A 59 -4.70 15.23 -15.35
CA GLY A 59 -3.85 14.10 -14.95
C GLY A 59 -4.47 12.71 -15.16
N SER A 60 -5.54 12.59 -15.96
CA SER A 60 -6.10 11.30 -16.39
C SER A 60 -5.58 10.90 -17.77
N ILE A 61 -5.44 9.58 -18.03
CA ILE A 61 -5.16 9.06 -19.37
C ILE A 61 -6.47 8.92 -20.12
N GLN A 62 -6.59 9.59 -21.24
CA GLN A 62 -7.67 9.37 -22.19
C GLN A 62 -7.18 8.44 -23.31
N LEU A 63 -7.75 7.24 -23.42
CA LEU A 63 -7.35 6.24 -24.40
C LEU A 63 -7.85 6.56 -25.80
N THR A 64 -9.03 7.18 -25.91
CA THR A 64 -9.71 7.53 -27.16
C THR A 64 -10.26 8.95 -27.07
N ARG A 65 -10.18 9.71 -28.17
CA ARG A 65 -10.59 11.13 -28.19
C ARG A 65 -12.11 11.26 -28.22
N ASN A 66 -12.64 12.19 -27.44
CA ASN A 66 -14.04 12.60 -27.47
C ASN A 66 -14.20 13.78 -28.43
N LEU A 67 -14.44 13.52 -29.72
CA LEU A 67 -14.79 14.56 -30.68
C LEU A 67 -16.23 14.32 -31.15
N LEU A 68 -17.16 15.07 -30.56
CA LEU A 68 -18.56 15.12 -31.02
C LEU A 68 -18.71 15.79 -32.40
N ASP A 69 -17.66 16.46 -32.91
CA ASP A 69 -17.71 17.32 -34.11
C ASP A 69 -16.74 16.94 -35.24
N ALA A 70 -16.11 15.77 -35.22
CA ALA A 70 -15.20 15.35 -36.30
C ALA A 70 -15.73 14.11 -37.04
N ASP A 71 -15.78 14.22 -38.37
CA ASP A 71 -16.23 13.26 -39.38
C ASP A 71 -15.39 11.96 -39.46
N GLN A 72 -14.92 11.44 -38.32
CA GLN A 72 -14.03 10.27 -38.24
C GLN A 72 -14.46 9.32 -37.12
N SER A 73 -15.38 8.41 -37.44
CA SER A 73 -15.55 7.14 -36.74
C SER A 73 -14.21 6.40 -36.60
N PHE A 74 -14.08 5.50 -35.61
CA PHE A 74 -12.91 4.61 -35.41
C PHE A 74 -11.64 5.23 -34.76
N HIS A 75 -11.78 5.75 -33.55
CA HIS A 75 -10.64 6.11 -32.71
C HIS A 75 -10.14 4.90 -31.92
N PHE A 76 -8.83 4.77 -31.79
CA PHE A 76 -8.22 3.77 -30.93
C PHE A 76 -6.90 4.31 -30.42
N GLY A 77 -6.52 3.89 -29.22
CA GLY A 77 -5.31 4.34 -28.58
C GLY A 77 -4.84 3.38 -27.50
N ARG A 78 -3.58 3.57 -27.13
CA ARG A 78 -2.88 2.70 -26.19
C ARG A 78 -1.97 3.55 -25.30
N ALA A 79 -2.04 3.30 -24.01
CA ALA A 79 -1.14 3.85 -23.02
C ALA A 79 -0.36 2.69 -22.40
N THR A 80 0.95 2.69 -22.61
CA THR A 80 1.83 1.58 -22.24
C THR A 80 2.81 2.01 -21.18
N SER A 81 3.07 1.14 -20.21
CA SER A 81 4.15 1.37 -19.26
C SER A 81 5.48 1.54 -20.02
N ALA A 82 6.29 2.53 -19.64
CA ALA A 82 7.67 2.64 -20.11
C ALA A 82 8.52 1.46 -19.62
N TYR A 83 8.05 0.73 -18.62
CA TYR A 83 8.72 -0.45 -18.13
C TYR A 83 8.16 -1.73 -18.75
N HIS A 84 9.01 -2.76 -18.89
CA HIS A 84 8.56 -4.10 -19.24
C HIS A 84 8.50 -5.01 -18.02
N LEU A 85 7.49 -5.88 -18.01
CA LEU A 85 7.28 -6.88 -16.98
C LEU A 85 7.99 -8.17 -17.39
N ARG A 86 8.77 -8.75 -16.48
CA ARG A 86 9.39 -10.05 -16.67
C ARG A 86 8.53 -11.13 -16.00
N LEU A 87 7.90 -12.00 -16.78
CA LEU A 87 6.95 -13.00 -16.31
C LEU A 87 7.61 -14.23 -15.67
N TRP A 88 8.86 -14.55 -16.02
CA TRP A 88 9.63 -15.61 -15.37
C TRP A 88 11.14 -15.44 -15.49
N ASP A 89 11.90 -16.08 -14.61
CA ASP A 89 13.36 -16.19 -14.65
C ASP A 89 13.81 -17.59 -14.20
N GLY A 90 14.25 -18.43 -15.14
CA GLY A 90 14.43 -19.85 -14.90
C GLY A 90 13.10 -20.51 -14.50
N ASP A 91 13.09 -21.17 -13.34
CA ASP A 91 11.91 -21.81 -12.75
C ASP A 91 11.01 -20.86 -11.93
N ARG A 92 11.46 -19.61 -11.71
CA ARG A 92 10.69 -18.62 -10.95
C ARG A 92 9.67 -17.94 -11.86
N ARG A 93 8.40 -17.91 -11.47
CA ARG A 93 7.32 -17.21 -12.19
C ARG A 93 6.86 -15.97 -11.42
N ALA A 94 6.45 -14.92 -12.13
CA ALA A 94 5.99 -13.65 -11.56
C ALA A 94 4.51 -13.70 -11.23
N SER A 95 4.16 -13.32 -10.01
CA SER A 95 2.80 -12.96 -9.62
C SER A 95 2.68 -11.44 -9.71
N PHE A 96 1.52 -10.92 -10.10
CA PHE A 96 1.31 -9.48 -10.20
C PHE A 96 -0.08 -9.07 -9.74
N ASP A 97 -0.18 -7.83 -9.29
CA ASP A 97 -1.44 -7.19 -8.92
C ASP A 97 -1.52 -5.83 -9.59
N THR A 98 -2.66 -5.52 -10.20
CA THR A 98 -2.93 -4.19 -10.76
C THR A 98 -4.30 -3.71 -10.34
N SER A 99 -4.41 -2.43 -10.00
CA SER A 99 -5.67 -1.80 -9.66
C SER A 99 -5.76 -0.41 -10.27
N PHE A 100 -6.92 -0.07 -10.81
CA PHE A 100 -7.11 1.21 -11.49
C PHE A 100 -8.56 1.67 -11.41
N SER A 101 -8.74 2.98 -11.50
CA SER A 101 -10.04 3.63 -11.53
C SER A 101 -10.28 4.25 -12.89
N PHE A 102 -11.45 4.06 -13.48
CA PHE A 102 -11.73 4.49 -14.85
C PHE A 102 -13.20 4.92 -15.05
N THR A 103 -13.45 5.68 -16.10
CA THR A 103 -14.79 6.07 -16.56
C THR A 103 -14.96 5.71 -18.02
N VAL A 104 -16.15 5.24 -18.37
CA VAL A 104 -16.57 5.03 -19.76
C VAL A 104 -17.64 6.06 -20.08
N PHE A 105 -17.39 6.90 -21.07
CA PHE A 105 -18.37 7.82 -21.60
C PHE A 105 -18.79 7.34 -22.97
N SER A 106 -20.08 7.14 -23.20
CA SER A 106 -20.63 6.89 -24.52
C SER A 106 -22.02 7.54 -24.64
N PRO A 107 -22.14 8.64 -25.38
CA PRO A 107 -23.43 9.27 -25.64
C PRO A 107 -24.29 8.32 -26.48
N ARG A 108 -25.54 8.09 -26.05
CA ARG A 108 -26.50 7.30 -26.83
C ARG A 108 -26.78 8.05 -28.13
N ASP A 109 -26.54 7.40 -29.27
CA ASP A 109 -26.97 7.93 -30.56
C ASP A 109 -28.49 7.73 -30.77
N ASP A 110 -29.02 8.24 -31.86
CA ASP A 110 -30.44 8.14 -32.25
C ASP A 110 -30.94 6.70 -32.44
N LYS A 111 -30.03 5.70 -32.41
CA LYS A 111 -30.31 4.25 -32.50
C LYS A 111 -30.05 3.52 -31.18
N GLY A 112 -29.72 4.23 -30.10
CA GLY A 112 -29.57 3.71 -28.74
C GLY A 112 -28.32 2.87 -28.46
N GLY A 113 -27.32 2.86 -29.34
CA GLY A 113 -26.14 2.00 -29.16
C GLY A 113 -24.94 2.70 -28.53
N ILE A 114 -24.21 1.96 -27.70
CA ILE A 114 -23.03 2.37 -26.92
C ILE A 114 -21.75 2.11 -27.76
N GLY A 115 -20.70 2.91 -27.62
CA GLY A 115 -19.40 2.71 -28.28
C GLY A 115 -18.52 1.66 -27.59
N GLY A 116 -17.29 1.47 -28.07
CA GLY A 116 -16.42 0.35 -27.69
C GLY A 116 -15.91 0.35 -26.24
N GLY A 117 -15.23 -0.72 -25.86
CA GLY A 117 -14.67 -0.94 -24.52
C GLY A 117 -13.21 -0.50 -24.35
N MET A 118 -12.61 -1.01 -23.28
CA MET A 118 -11.17 -0.90 -23.02
C MET A 118 -10.62 -2.23 -22.49
N ALA A 119 -9.31 -2.41 -22.55
CA ALA A 119 -8.64 -3.57 -22.00
C ALA A 119 -7.40 -3.17 -21.20
N PHE A 120 -7.17 -3.86 -20.09
CA PHE A 120 -5.83 -3.99 -19.51
C PHE A 120 -5.16 -5.19 -20.18
N PHE A 121 -3.94 -5.03 -20.70
CA PHE A 121 -3.31 -6.07 -21.50
C PHE A 121 -1.86 -6.36 -21.10
N LEU A 122 -1.44 -7.59 -21.37
CA LEU A 122 -0.07 -8.07 -21.45
C LEU A 122 0.20 -8.54 -22.88
N ALA A 123 1.28 -8.09 -23.49
CA ALA A 123 1.67 -8.47 -24.85
C ALA A 123 3.20 -8.56 -24.97
N PRO A 124 3.76 -9.25 -25.98
CA PRO A 124 5.20 -9.31 -26.22
C PRO A 124 5.89 -7.96 -26.09
N TRP A 125 7.05 -7.93 -25.42
CA TRP A 125 7.82 -6.70 -25.25
C TRP A 125 8.08 -6.01 -26.60
N GLY A 126 7.80 -4.70 -26.63
CA GLY A 126 7.89 -3.90 -27.86
C GLY A 126 6.64 -3.93 -28.73
N SER A 127 5.59 -4.68 -28.35
CA SER A 127 4.28 -4.67 -29.04
C SER A 127 3.77 -3.25 -29.27
N LYS A 128 3.30 -3.01 -30.49
CA LYS A 128 2.75 -1.72 -30.94
C LYS A 128 1.25 -1.85 -31.14
N LEU A 129 0.56 -0.72 -31.06
CA LEU A 129 -0.85 -0.60 -31.37
C LEU A 129 -1.08 -1.08 -32.82
N PRO A 130 -1.86 -2.17 -33.04
CA PRO A 130 -2.14 -2.66 -34.38
C PRO A 130 -3.02 -1.67 -35.14
N PRO A 131 -2.97 -1.67 -36.48
CA PRO A 131 -3.90 -0.91 -37.29
C PRO A 131 -5.31 -1.50 -37.15
N SER A 132 -6.17 -0.84 -36.37
CA SER A 132 -7.59 -1.18 -36.25
C SER A 132 -8.46 -0.23 -37.06
N LYS A 133 -9.62 -0.71 -37.54
CA LYS A 133 -10.60 -0.01 -38.39
C LYS A 133 -12.04 -0.17 -37.93
N SER A 134 -12.36 -1.11 -37.04
CA SER A 134 -13.72 -1.54 -36.68
C SER A 134 -14.03 -1.33 -35.20
N GLY A 135 -13.00 -1.26 -34.35
CA GLY A 135 -13.12 -1.07 -32.90
C GLY A 135 -13.32 -2.36 -32.11
N ALA A 136 -13.75 -3.46 -32.73
CA ALA A 136 -14.06 -4.74 -32.05
C ALA A 136 -12.86 -5.38 -31.34
N THR A 137 -11.63 -5.05 -31.75
CA THR A 137 -10.41 -5.64 -31.20
C THR A 137 -9.86 -4.94 -29.96
N LEU A 138 -10.51 -3.87 -29.48
CA LEU A 138 -10.04 -3.04 -28.36
C LEU A 138 -8.61 -2.50 -28.53
N GLY A 139 -8.11 -2.49 -29.77
CA GLY A 139 -6.73 -2.17 -30.08
C GLY A 139 -5.72 -3.21 -29.59
N LEU A 140 -6.10 -4.48 -29.40
CA LEU A 140 -5.24 -5.60 -28.99
C LEU A 140 -4.62 -6.32 -30.18
N THR A 141 -5.42 -6.63 -31.19
CA THR A 141 -5.00 -7.30 -32.43
C THR A 141 -5.49 -6.60 -33.69
N ALA A 142 -5.08 -7.09 -34.87
CA ALA A 142 -5.55 -6.58 -36.15
C ALA A 142 -6.99 -7.03 -36.44
N ASP A 143 -7.74 -6.19 -37.13
CA ASP A 143 -9.13 -6.45 -37.50
C ASP A 143 -9.21 -7.39 -38.71
N SER A 144 -8.86 -8.66 -38.49
CA SER A 144 -9.16 -9.74 -39.42
C SER A 144 -9.71 -10.93 -38.65
N PRO A 145 -10.73 -11.65 -39.18
CA PRO A 145 -11.35 -12.77 -38.46
C PRO A 145 -10.34 -13.83 -38.00
N ASP A 146 -9.30 -14.08 -38.79
CA ASP A 146 -8.24 -15.03 -38.46
C ASP A 146 -7.36 -14.55 -37.29
N GLN A 147 -7.11 -13.24 -37.16
CA GLN A 147 -6.27 -12.68 -36.09
C GLN A 147 -7.06 -12.37 -34.81
N GLU A 148 -8.33 -11.99 -34.96
CA GLU A 148 -9.30 -11.76 -33.89
C GLU A 148 -9.50 -13.01 -33.04
N LEU A 149 -9.71 -14.16 -33.69
CA LEU A 149 -9.97 -15.42 -32.99
C LEU A 149 -8.73 -16.29 -32.78
N ASN A 150 -7.60 -15.95 -33.43
CA ASN A 150 -6.34 -16.68 -33.30
C ASN A 150 -5.12 -15.75 -33.51
N SER A 151 -4.65 -15.12 -32.42
CA SER A 151 -3.56 -14.14 -32.45
C SER A 151 -2.15 -14.72 -32.39
N THR A 152 -1.87 -15.76 -33.16
CA THR A 152 -0.51 -16.34 -33.25
C THR A 152 0.58 -15.32 -33.61
N ALA A 153 0.26 -14.28 -34.37
CA ALA A 153 1.18 -13.18 -34.73
C ALA A 153 1.15 -12.00 -33.74
N GLY A 154 0.13 -11.91 -32.89
CA GLY A 154 -0.15 -10.77 -32.02
C GLY A 154 -0.49 -11.20 -30.59
N ARG A 155 0.26 -12.17 -30.03
CA ARG A 155 -0.07 -12.82 -28.76
C ARG A 155 -0.38 -11.82 -27.64
N PHE A 156 -1.41 -12.11 -26.85
CA PHE A 156 -1.80 -11.27 -25.73
C PHE A 156 -2.59 -12.06 -24.68
N VAL A 157 -2.50 -11.58 -23.44
CA VAL A 157 -3.48 -11.89 -22.40
C VAL A 157 -4.06 -10.58 -21.94
N ALA A 158 -5.38 -10.46 -21.90
CA ALA A 158 -6.05 -9.22 -21.56
C ALA A 158 -7.26 -9.44 -20.66
N VAL A 159 -7.62 -8.38 -19.94
CA VAL A 159 -8.90 -8.25 -19.25
C VAL A 159 -9.67 -7.14 -19.93
N GLU A 160 -10.75 -7.51 -20.61
CA GLU A 160 -11.63 -6.58 -21.32
C GLU A 160 -12.76 -6.08 -20.43
N PHE A 161 -13.08 -4.80 -20.60
CA PHE A 161 -14.21 -4.10 -20.01
C PHE A 161 -15.06 -3.64 -21.18
N ASP A 162 -15.88 -4.54 -21.70
CA ASP A 162 -16.66 -4.29 -22.90
C ASP A 162 -18.08 -3.85 -22.55
N VAL A 163 -18.51 -2.80 -23.23
CA VAL A 163 -19.85 -2.22 -23.12
C VAL A 163 -20.62 -2.31 -24.44
N PHE A 164 -19.95 -2.77 -25.50
CA PHE A 164 -20.54 -3.10 -26.79
C PHE A 164 -20.61 -4.62 -26.95
N ARG A 165 -21.48 -5.09 -27.86
CA ARG A 165 -21.62 -6.51 -28.16
C ARG A 165 -21.22 -6.79 -29.59
N ASP A 166 -20.09 -7.47 -29.76
CA ASP A 166 -19.60 -8.03 -31.01
C ASP A 166 -20.06 -9.49 -31.21
N TYR A 167 -19.79 -10.05 -32.39
CA TYR A 167 -20.28 -11.39 -32.77
C TYR A 167 -19.65 -12.54 -31.95
N PHE A 168 -18.50 -12.29 -31.32
CA PHE A 168 -17.80 -13.25 -30.47
C PHE A 168 -18.18 -13.16 -28.99
N ASP A 169 -18.93 -12.14 -28.60
CA ASP A 169 -19.26 -11.84 -27.20
C ASP A 169 -20.37 -12.74 -26.62
N PRO A 170 -20.38 -12.92 -25.28
CA PRO A 170 -21.47 -13.61 -24.60
C PRO A 170 -22.83 -12.90 -24.81
N PRO A 171 -23.94 -13.65 -24.73
CA PRO A 171 -25.28 -13.05 -24.68
C PRO A 171 -25.44 -12.26 -23.38
N GLY A 172 -25.88 -11.00 -23.46
CA GLY A 172 -26.15 -10.19 -22.25
C GLY A 172 -25.72 -8.72 -22.33
N GLY A 173 -24.95 -8.32 -23.34
CA GLY A 173 -24.49 -6.93 -23.49
C GLY A 173 -23.16 -6.71 -22.78
N SER A 174 -23.07 -5.69 -21.92
CA SER A 174 -21.84 -5.29 -21.25
C SER A 174 -21.30 -6.38 -20.32
N HIS A 175 -20.01 -6.65 -20.40
CA HIS A 175 -19.36 -7.72 -19.66
C HIS A 175 -17.89 -7.39 -19.35
N VAL A 176 -17.34 -8.12 -18.39
CA VAL A 176 -15.89 -8.19 -18.17
C VAL A 176 -15.42 -9.59 -18.54
N GLY A 177 -14.32 -9.64 -19.29
CA GLY A 177 -13.82 -10.86 -19.89
C GLY A 177 -12.31 -11.05 -19.71
N ILE A 178 -11.87 -12.31 -19.70
CA ILE A 178 -10.46 -12.69 -19.76
C ILE A 178 -10.20 -13.24 -21.16
N ASN A 179 -9.32 -12.59 -21.90
CA ASN A 179 -8.94 -12.96 -23.27
C ASN A 179 -7.53 -13.57 -23.29
N VAL A 180 -7.37 -14.69 -23.99
CA VAL A 180 -6.07 -15.40 -24.13
C VAL A 180 -5.85 -15.72 -25.61
N ASP A 181 -4.94 -14.99 -26.26
CA ASP A 181 -4.63 -15.07 -27.71
C ASP A 181 -5.86 -15.04 -28.64
N SER A 182 -6.99 -14.52 -28.15
CA SER A 182 -8.28 -14.48 -28.85
C SER A 182 -9.15 -13.39 -28.24
N MET A 183 -9.86 -12.62 -29.07
CA MET A 183 -10.91 -11.69 -28.62
C MET A 183 -12.13 -12.42 -28.05
N ARG A 184 -12.28 -13.73 -28.32
CA ARG A 184 -13.27 -14.52 -27.59
C ARG A 184 -12.76 -14.81 -26.19
N SER A 185 -13.39 -14.20 -25.19
CA SER A 185 -13.06 -14.44 -23.79
C SER A 185 -13.20 -15.92 -23.38
N VAL A 186 -12.20 -16.40 -22.63
CA VAL A 186 -12.19 -17.75 -22.03
C VAL A 186 -13.00 -17.83 -20.73
N ALA A 187 -13.21 -16.68 -20.09
CA ALA A 187 -14.09 -16.53 -18.93
C ALA A 187 -14.73 -15.13 -18.97
N THR A 188 -16.02 -15.02 -18.62
CA THR A 188 -16.75 -13.76 -18.61
C THR A 188 -17.66 -13.64 -17.39
N ALA A 189 -17.94 -12.40 -16.99
CA ALA A 189 -19.00 -12.06 -16.04
C ALA A 189 -19.82 -10.87 -16.57
N PRO A 190 -21.15 -10.85 -16.34
CA PRO A 190 -21.96 -9.68 -16.68
C PRO A 190 -21.43 -8.45 -15.93
N TRP A 191 -21.48 -7.28 -16.54
CA TRP A 191 -20.98 -6.06 -15.91
C TRP A 191 -21.90 -4.87 -16.15
N ALA A 192 -22.44 -4.33 -15.06
CA ALA A 192 -23.31 -3.16 -15.10
C ALA A 192 -22.48 -1.87 -15.16
N ALA A 193 -21.95 -1.53 -16.34
CA ALA A 193 -21.14 -0.35 -16.56
C ALA A 193 -21.97 0.95 -16.53
N ASP A 194 -21.43 2.02 -15.95
CA ASP A 194 -21.94 3.37 -16.20
C ASP A 194 -21.29 3.95 -17.46
N THR A 195 -22.11 4.25 -18.46
CA THR A 195 -21.66 4.82 -19.73
C THR A 195 -21.92 6.33 -19.83
N THR A 196 -22.44 6.96 -18.78
CA THR A 196 -22.65 8.42 -18.74
C THR A 196 -21.36 9.20 -18.55
N GLY A 197 -20.27 8.52 -18.17
CA GLY A 197 -18.99 9.15 -17.83
C GLY A 197 -18.98 9.85 -16.47
N GLU A 198 -20.11 9.88 -15.75
CA GLU A 198 -20.24 10.53 -14.45
C GLU A 198 -19.74 9.66 -13.30
N LYS A 199 -19.92 8.33 -13.41
CA LYS A 199 -19.57 7.39 -12.33
C LYS A 199 -18.31 6.61 -12.65
N GLN A 200 -17.41 6.59 -11.67
CA GLN A 200 -16.13 5.91 -11.79
C GLN A 200 -16.22 4.46 -11.33
N SER A 201 -15.77 3.56 -12.19
CA SER A 201 -15.55 2.14 -11.90
C SER A 201 -14.13 1.91 -11.37
N GLN A 202 -14.01 0.99 -10.44
CA GLN A 202 -12.75 0.52 -9.86
C GLN A 202 -12.57 -0.95 -10.24
N ALA A 203 -11.39 -1.30 -10.73
CA ALA A 203 -11.00 -2.67 -11.06
C ALA A 203 -9.74 -3.11 -10.30
N TRP A 204 -9.68 -4.40 -9.99
CA TRP A 204 -8.54 -5.12 -9.42
C TRP A 204 -8.32 -6.39 -10.24
N ILE A 205 -7.08 -6.61 -10.66
CA ILE A 205 -6.66 -7.81 -11.37
C ILE A 205 -5.45 -8.38 -10.63
N SER A 206 -5.52 -9.65 -10.25
CA SER A 206 -4.46 -10.37 -9.57
C SER A 206 -4.12 -11.64 -10.34
N TYR A 207 -2.83 -11.90 -10.53
CA TYR A 207 -2.31 -13.14 -11.09
C TYR A 207 -1.39 -13.82 -10.08
N ASP A 208 -1.77 -15.01 -9.63
CA ASP A 208 -0.91 -15.88 -8.81
C ASP A 208 -0.24 -16.94 -9.68
N ALA A 209 1.08 -16.89 -9.73
CA ALA A 209 1.89 -17.81 -10.53
C ALA A 209 2.08 -19.19 -9.88
N THR A 210 1.66 -19.37 -8.64
CA THR A 210 1.66 -20.67 -7.96
C THR A 210 0.47 -21.49 -8.40
N SER A 211 -0.72 -20.88 -8.40
CA SER A 211 -1.99 -21.48 -8.83
C SER A 211 -2.31 -21.29 -10.31
N ASN A 212 -1.55 -20.46 -11.04
CA ASN A 212 -1.85 -20.00 -12.40
C ASN A 212 -3.20 -19.27 -12.50
N ASN A 213 -3.72 -18.71 -11.40
CA ASN A 213 -5.03 -18.09 -11.38
C ASN A 213 -4.96 -16.59 -11.70
N LEU A 214 -5.66 -16.17 -12.76
CA LEU A 214 -5.92 -14.77 -13.09
C LEU A 214 -7.34 -14.41 -12.61
N SER A 215 -7.43 -13.58 -11.57
CA SER A 215 -8.69 -13.15 -10.96
C SER A 215 -8.93 -11.66 -11.16
N VAL A 216 -10.16 -11.31 -11.49
CA VAL A 216 -10.61 -9.95 -11.80
C VAL A 216 -11.81 -9.60 -10.92
N MET A 217 -11.75 -8.43 -10.29
CA MET A 217 -12.88 -7.82 -9.59
C MET A 217 -13.12 -6.42 -10.13
N VAL A 218 -14.38 -6.05 -10.34
CA VAL A 218 -14.74 -4.72 -10.85
C VAL A 218 -16.03 -4.23 -10.22
N THR A 219 -16.10 -2.93 -9.96
CA THR A 219 -17.35 -2.29 -9.50
C THR A 219 -18.21 -1.90 -10.69
N GLY A 220 -19.53 -2.05 -10.55
CA GLY A 220 -20.54 -1.55 -11.46
C GLY A 220 -21.76 -1.03 -10.71
N PHE A 221 -22.77 -0.61 -11.45
CA PHE A 221 -23.93 0.12 -10.96
C PHE A 221 -25.18 -0.64 -11.41
N GLY A 222 -25.74 -1.47 -10.53
CA GLY A 222 -26.87 -2.35 -10.86
C GLY A 222 -28.10 -1.62 -11.41
N ASP A 223 -29.07 -2.37 -11.92
CA ASP A 223 -30.28 -1.83 -12.53
C ASP A 223 -31.07 -0.96 -11.54
N GLY A 224 -31.12 0.36 -11.81
CA GLY A 224 -31.90 1.30 -11.00
C GLY A 224 -31.32 2.71 -10.86
N GLY A 225 -30.10 2.99 -11.36
CA GLY A 225 -29.56 4.35 -11.48
C GLY A 225 -29.26 5.11 -10.18
N SER A 226 -29.75 4.62 -9.02
CA SER A 226 -29.53 5.22 -7.71
C SER A 226 -28.03 5.21 -7.34
N LEU A 227 -27.54 6.33 -6.79
CA LEU A 227 -26.14 6.51 -6.36
C LEU A 227 -25.68 5.55 -5.25
N ALA A 228 -26.59 4.80 -4.61
CA ALA A 228 -26.30 4.11 -3.34
C ALA A 228 -25.76 2.68 -3.45
N ASN A 229 -25.92 1.97 -4.59
CA ASN A 229 -25.57 0.54 -4.68
C ASN A 229 -24.50 0.28 -5.76
N LYS A 230 -23.22 0.28 -5.36
CA LYS A 230 -22.14 -0.30 -6.18
C LYS A 230 -22.15 -1.82 -6.00
N THR A 231 -22.24 -2.55 -7.11
CA THR A 231 -22.14 -4.02 -7.13
C THR A 231 -20.74 -4.43 -7.54
N ILE A 232 -20.20 -5.50 -6.95
CA ILE A 232 -18.91 -6.08 -7.36
C ILE A 232 -19.19 -7.27 -8.27
N PHE A 233 -18.53 -7.28 -9.42
CA PHE A 233 -18.52 -8.37 -10.38
C PHE A 233 -17.15 -9.03 -10.35
N HIS A 234 -17.13 -10.36 -10.48
CA HIS A 234 -15.92 -11.16 -10.38
C HIS A 234 -15.85 -12.18 -11.51
N VAL A 235 -14.66 -12.36 -12.07
CA VAL A 235 -14.35 -13.43 -13.02
C VAL A 235 -12.92 -13.90 -12.78
N SER A 236 -12.68 -15.21 -12.87
CA SER A 236 -11.36 -15.80 -12.74
C SER A 236 -11.13 -16.88 -13.79
N HIS A 237 -9.87 -17.15 -14.10
CA HIS A 237 -9.48 -18.21 -15.02
C HIS A 237 -8.08 -18.74 -14.70
N ILE A 238 -7.91 -20.07 -14.76
CA ILE A 238 -6.59 -20.72 -14.62
C ILE A 238 -5.88 -20.67 -15.97
N VAL A 239 -4.78 -19.91 -16.05
CA VAL A 239 -3.97 -19.72 -17.25
C VAL A 239 -2.49 -19.65 -16.88
N ASP A 240 -1.67 -20.52 -17.46
CA ASP A 240 -0.21 -20.35 -17.35
C ASP A 240 0.26 -19.32 -18.38
N LEU A 241 0.64 -18.12 -17.92
CA LEU A 241 1.09 -17.05 -18.81
C LEU A 241 2.32 -17.43 -19.65
N LYS A 242 3.11 -18.43 -19.21
CA LYS A 242 4.30 -18.91 -19.92
C LYS A 242 3.98 -19.62 -21.24
N ASP A 243 2.78 -20.19 -21.37
CA ASP A 243 2.36 -20.90 -22.58
C ASP A 243 2.00 -19.94 -23.72
N TYR A 244 1.56 -18.72 -23.36
CA TYR A 244 1.03 -17.73 -24.30
C TYR A 244 1.99 -16.57 -24.53
N LEU A 245 2.55 -15.99 -23.48
CA LEU A 245 3.38 -14.78 -23.56
C LEU A 245 4.87 -15.13 -23.55
N PRO A 246 5.76 -14.27 -24.08
CA PRO A 246 7.21 -14.40 -23.91
C PRO A 246 7.66 -13.92 -22.53
N GLN A 247 8.94 -14.16 -22.21
CA GLN A 247 9.51 -13.87 -20.89
C GLN A 247 9.37 -12.41 -20.46
N SER A 248 9.49 -11.48 -21.40
CA SER A 248 9.34 -10.05 -21.17
C SER A 248 8.15 -9.51 -21.95
N VAL A 249 7.26 -8.80 -21.26
CA VAL A 249 6.02 -8.27 -21.82
C VAL A 249 5.87 -6.77 -21.63
N THR A 250 5.25 -6.11 -22.61
CA THR A 250 4.66 -4.78 -22.48
C THR A 250 3.30 -4.93 -21.81
N PHE A 251 2.95 -3.98 -20.95
CA PHE A 251 1.63 -3.93 -20.32
C PHE A 251 1.09 -2.50 -20.23
N GLY A 252 -0.22 -2.38 -20.13
CA GLY A 252 -0.89 -1.10 -20.05
C GLY A 252 -2.36 -1.21 -20.47
N PHE A 253 -2.89 -0.13 -21.02
CA PHE A 253 -4.28 -0.03 -21.41
C PHE A 253 -4.41 0.22 -22.91
N SER A 254 -5.40 -0.40 -23.52
CA SER A 254 -5.86 -0.09 -24.88
C SER A 254 -7.35 0.16 -24.87
N GLY A 255 -7.80 1.01 -25.80
CA GLY A 255 -9.21 1.28 -25.98
C GLY A 255 -9.49 1.64 -27.42
N SER A 256 -10.72 1.38 -27.84
CA SER A 256 -11.21 1.70 -29.17
C SER A 256 -12.63 2.24 -29.08
N THR A 257 -12.96 2.99 -30.11
CA THR A 257 -14.31 3.41 -30.43
C THR A 257 -14.61 2.74 -31.76
N GLY A 258 -15.75 2.05 -31.86
CA GLY A 258 -16.23 1.56 -33.14
C GLY A 258 -16.79 2.71 -33.97
N ASN A 259 -17.91 2.44 -34.64
CA ASN A 259 -18.63 3.46 -35.41
C ASN A 259 -19.44 4.45 -34.54
N ARG A 260 -19.18 4.48 -33.24
CA ARG A 260 -19.94 5.23 -32.22
C ARG A 260 -18.96 5.97 -31.31
N SER A 261 -19.31 7.19 -30.93
CA SER A 261 -18.50 7.99 -30.01
C SER A 261 -18.46 7.33 -28.63
N ALA A 262 -17.25 7.06 -28.16
CA ALA A 262 -16.99 6.69 -26.78
C ALA A 262 -15.65 7.27 -26.35
N SER A 263 -15.47 7.52 -25.06
CA SER A 263 -14.16 7.84 -24.51
C SER A 263 -13.95 7.09 -23.20
N GLN A 264 -12.80 6.43 -23.10
CA GLN A 264 -12.39 5.72 -21.90
C GLN A 264 -11.22 6.48 -21.25
N SER A 265 -11.40 6.82 -19.96
CA SER A 265 -10.39 7.55 -19.20
C SER A 265 -9.95 6.77 -17.98
N ILE A 266 -8.64 6.62 -17.79
CA ILE A 266 -8.01 6.03 -16.61
C ILE A 266 -7.56 7.17 -15.69
N HIS A 267 -8.04 7.16 -14.45
CA HIS A 267 -7.82 8.22 -13.46
C HIS A 267 -6.78 7.87 -12.40
N SER A 268 -6.57 6.57 -12.15
CA SER A 268 -5.51 6.07 -11.27
C SER A 268 -5.04 4.71 -11.76
N TRP A 269 -3.77 4.39 -11.55
CA TRP A 269 -3.21 3.09 -11.90
C TRP A 269 -2.10 2.67 -10.94
N HIS A 270 -2.25 1.50 -10.34
CA HIS A 270 -1.26 0.87 -9.48
C HIS A 270 -0.89 -0.50 -10.06
N PHE A 271 0.39 -0.85 -10.04
CA PHE A 271 0.88 -2.12 -10.55
C PHE A 271 2.02 -2.67 -9.66
N TYR A 272 1.93 -3.93 -9.28
CA TYR A 272 2.90 -4.67 -8.47
C TYR A 272 3.30 -5.96 -9.16
N SER A 273 4.59 -6.35 -9.08
CA SER A 273 5.07 -7.65 -9.56
C SER A 273 6.10 -8.26 -8.60
N SER A 274 6.05 -9.59 -8.44
CA SER A 274 7.00 -10.34 -7.62
C SER A 274 8.39 -10.55 -8.28
N LEU A 275 8.52 -10.26 -9.58
CA LEU A 275 9.79 -10.26 -10.34
C LEU A 275 10.11 -8.87 -10.93
N GLU A 276 11.41 -8.61 -11.13
CA GLU A 276 11.97 -7.30 -11.53
C GLU A 276 11.34 -6.70 -12.80
N ILE A 277 11.32 -5.37 -12.82
CA ILE A 277 10.90 -4.54 -13.93
C ILE A 277 12.10 -3.70 -14.37
N VAL A 278 12.55 -3.88 -15.61
CA VAL A 278 13.76 -3.21 -16.12
C VAL A 278 13.34 -1.91 -16.85
N PRO A 279 13.91 -0.74 -16.49
CA PRO A 279 13.61 0.53 -17.18
C PRO A 279 14.01 0.51 -18.65
N SER A 280 13.15 0.98 -19.55
CA SER A 280 13.52 1.26 -20.93
C SER A 280 14.48 2.46 -21.00
N GLY A 281 15.59 2.30 -21.72
CA GLY A 281 16.70 3.26 -21.71
C GLY A 281 16.35 4.69 -22.13
N ILE A 282 16.91 5.66 -21.40
CA ILE A 282 17.23 7.02 -21.88
C ILE A 282 18.76 7.18 -21.84
N PRO A 283 19.40 7.80 -22.85
CA PRO A 283 20.85 7.80 -22.98
C PRO A 283 21.51 8.72 -21.94
N VAL A 284 22.35 8.14 -21.10
CA VAL A 284 23.18 8.82 -20.10
C VAL A 284 24.34 9.54 -20.80
N PHE A 285 24.13 10.78 -21.26
CA PHE A 285 25.26 11.61 -21.74
C PHE A 285 25.25 13.08 -21.30
N ALA A 286 24.26 13.58 -20.55
CA ALA A 286 24.25 14.99 -20.10
C ALA A 286 24.66 15.20 -18.62
N GLY A 287 24.55 14.20 -17.75
CA GLY A 287 24.79 14.35 -16.31
C GLY A 287 26.26 14.35 -15.86
N LEU A 288 27.18 13.91 -16.73
CA LEU A 288 28.58 13.67 -16.35
C LEU A 288 29.41 14.96 -16.20
N LEU A 289 29.00 16.05 -16.85
CA LEU A 289 29.74 17.33 -16.84
C LEU A 289 29.40 18.21 -15.63
N VAL A 290 28.20 18.11 -15.08
CA VAL A 290 27.78 18.91 -13.91
C VAL A 290 28.27 18.26 -12.60
N GLY A 291 28.31 16.93 -12.56
CA GLY A 291 28.78 16.18 -11.38
C GLY A 291 30.28 16.37 -11.09
N THR A 292 31.12 16.52 -12.12
CA THR A 292 32.57 16.70 -11.94
C THR A 292 32.91 18.06 -11.33
N ALA A 293 32.26 19.13 -11.78
CA ALA A 293 32.47 20.48 -11.23
C ALA A 293 32.10 20.57 -9.73
N LEU A 294 30.99 19.93 -9.33
CA LEU A 294 30.54 19.90 -7.93
C LEU A 294 31.51 19.13 -7.02
N ILE A 295 32.12 18.05 -7.50
CA ILE A 295 33.11 17.28 -6.75
C ILE A 295 34.39 18.10 -6.51
N PHE A 296 34.84 18.89 -7.48
CA PHE A 296 36.01 19.76 -7.31
C PHE A 296 35.76 20.87 -6.28
N VAL A 297 34.57 21.47 -6.28
CA VAL A 297 34.20 22.51 -5.30
C VAL A 297 34.12 21.92 -3.89
N ILE A 298 33.49 20.75 -3.73
CA ILE A 298 33.38 20.08 -2.42
C ILE A 298 34.74 19.63 -1.91
N SER A 299 35.61 19.12 -2.78
CA SER A 299 36.98 18.73 -2.42
C SER A 299 37.82 19.93 -1.96
N PHE A 300 37.67 21.09 -2.61
CA PHE A 300 38.37 22.32 -2.22
C PHE A 300 37.91 22.84 -0.85
N ILE A 301 36.59 22.78 -0.59
CA ILE A 301 36.01 23.16 0.71
C ILE A 301 36.47 22.20 1.81
N CYS A 302 36.51 20.89 1.55
CA CYS A 302 36.94 19.91 2.55
C CYS A 302 38.42 20.09 2.95
N VAL A 303 39.31 20.38 1.99
CA VAL A 303 40.72 20.65 2.28
C VAL A 303 40.88 21.93 3.12
N ALA A 304 40.14 23.00 2.79
CA ALA A 304 40.16 24.25 3.54
C ALA A 304 39.59 24.12 4.98
N LEU A 305 38.65 23.19 5.22
CA LEU A 305 38.09 22.92 6.54
C LEU A 305 38.99 22.03 7.42
N ILE A 306 39.68 21.06 6.80
CA ILE A 306 40.63 20.19 7.51
C ILE A 306 41.86 20.98 7.97
N ASP A 307 42.36 21.91 7.15
CA ASP A 307 43.49 22.77 7.50
C ASP A 307 43.19 23.72 8.69
N ARG A 308 41.91 24.00 8.94
CA ARG A 308 41.45 24.80 10.09
C ARG A 308 41.26 24.01 11.39
N THR A 309 41.20 22.69 11.36
CA THR A 309 40.89 21.87 12.56
C THR A 309 42.10 21.12 13.14
N THR A 310 43.26 21.13 12.47
CA THR A 310 44.51 20.53 12.98
C THR A 310 45.35 21.49 13.84
N ASN A 311 44.70 22.29 14.68
CA ASN A 311 45.35 23.03 15.78
C ASN A 311 44.43 23.10 17.00
N SER A 312 44.28 21.99 17.72
CA SER A 312 44.08 21.98 19.18
C SER A 312 44.19 20.55 19.71
N ILE A 313 45.01 20.40 20.73
CA ILE A 313 45.42 19.16 21.41
C ILE A 313 44.43 18.81 22.52
N ALA A 314 44.34 17.52 22.87
CA ALA A 314 44.45 16.94 24.23
C ALA A 314 43.38 15.89 24.56
N ASP A 315 43.87 14.74 25.01
CA ASP A 315 43.17 13.64 25.66
C ASP A 315 42.44 14.06 26.94
N ASP A 316 41.36 13.35 27.28
CA ASP A 316 41.09 12.99 28.68
C ASP A 316 40.18 11.75 28.74
N ASP A 317 40.68 10.74 29.45
CA ASP A 317 40.03 9.46 29.76
C ASP A 317 39.55 9.53 31.22
N VAL A 318 38.25 9.44 31.48
CA VAL A 318 37.70 9.37 32.84
C VAL A 318 36.51 8.40 32.92
N ASN A 319 36.66 7.45 33.85
CA ASN A 319 35.68 6.53 34.43
C ASN A 319 34.23 7.04 34.49
N ALA A 320 33.31 6.32 33.84
CA ALA A 320 31.86 6.49 33.95
C ALA A 320 31.13 5.16 34.23
N ASP A 321 31.66 4.34 35.14
CA ASP A 321 30.99 3.13 35.61
C ASP A 321 30.26 3.43 36.93
N LYS A 322 29.00 3.90 36.82
CA LYS A 322 27.86 3.63 37.76
C LYS A 322 26.62 4.54 37.59
N VAL A 323 26.60 5.51 36.66
CA VAL A 323 25.47 6.46 36.52
C VAL A 323 24.67 6.29 35.22
N ASP A 324 25.02 5.29 34.41
CA ASP A 324 24.61 5.23 33.00
C ASP A 324 23.29 4.48 32.74
N GLU A 325 22.64 3.95 33.78
CA GLU A 325 21.31 3.29 33.66
C GLU A 325 20.14 4.28 33.72
N LEU A 326 20.38 5.54 34.10
CA LEU A 326 19.35 6.61 34.14
C LEU A 326 19.45 7.61 32.98
N LEU A 327 20.52 7.57 32.19
CA LEU A 327 20.68 8.44 31.03
C LEU A 327 20.08 7.73 29.81
N GLY A 328 19.51 8.51 28.88
CA GLY A 328 18.82 7.99 27.71
C GLY A 328 19.67 7.06 26.82
N PRO A 329 19.17 6.64 25.64
CA PRO A 329 19.90 5.71 24.82
C PRO A 329 21.29 6.26 24.47
N ARG A 330 22.32 5.42 24.52
CA ARG A 330 23.73 5.83 24.34
C ARG A 330 24.33 5.33 23.03
N LYS A 331 25.44 5.94 22.60
CA LYS A 331 26.20 5.45 21.45
C LYS A 331 27.14 4.32 21.87
N PHE A 332 27.04 3.17 21.20
CA PHE A 332 27.89 2.00 21.44
C PHE A 332 29.01 1.90 20.40
N PRO A 333 30.26 1.57 20.81
CA PRO A 333 31.32 1.20 19.88
C PRO A 333 31.02 -0.10 19.13
N PHE A 334 31.34 -0.17 17.84
CA PHE A 334 31.07 -1.38 17.04
C PHE A 334 31.78 -2.62 17.60
N LYS A 335 33.01 -2.45 18.11
CA LYS A 335 33.81 -3.54 18.70
C LYS A 335 33.12 -4.14 19.93
N GLU A 336 32.44 -3.33 20.73
CA GLU A 336 31.68 -3.78 21.90
C GLU A 336 30.50 -4.64 21.46
N LEU A 337 29.68 -4.16 20.53
CA LEU A 337 28.52 -4.91 20.03
C LEU A 337 28.92 -6.19 19.30
N LYS A 338 30.00 -6.15 18.52
CA LYS A 338 30.55 -7.34 17.86
C LYS A 338 30.98 -8.39 18.89
N ARG A 339 31.58 -7.99 20.01
CA ARG A 339 31.92 -8.93 21.10
C ARG A 339 30.66 -9.43 21.80
N ALA A 340 29.72 -8.55 22.11
CA ALA A 340 28.46 -8.86 22.78
C ALA A 340 27.63 -9.91 22.03
N THR A 341 27.67 -9.91 20.69
CA THR A 341 26.92 -10.82 19.82
C THR A 341 27.73 -12.03 19.33
N ASN A 342 28.92 -12.29 19.92
CA ASN A 342 29.84 -13.33 19.46
C ASN A 342 30.14 -13.25 17.95
N GLY A 343 30.52 -12.06 17.49
CA GLY A 343 30.83 -11.80 16.08
C GLY A 343 29.62 -11.74 15.15
N PHE A 344 28.40 -11.56 15.69
CA PHE A 344 27.14 -11.70 14.96
C PHE A 344 26.93 -13.12 14.42
N SER A 345 27.16 -14.13 15.26
CA SER A 345 26.99 -15.54 14.90
C SER A 345 25.54 -15.84 14.50
N ASP A 346 25.35 -16.21 13.23
CA ASP A 346 24.04 -16.64 12.70
C ASP A 346 23.56 -17.96 13.35
N ARG A 347 24.49 -18.78 13.86
CA ARG A 347 24.20 -20.08 14.49
C ARG A 347 23.71 -19.95 15.93
N ASP A 348 24.39 -19.13 16.73
CA ASP A 348 24.22 -19.15 18.19
C ASP A 348 23.35 -18.00 18.70
N ASN A 349 23.36 -16.87 17.99
CA ASN A 349 22.80 -15.62 18.50
C ASN A 349 21.75 -14.98 17.60
N LYS A 350 21.45 -15.52 16.42
CA LYS A 350 20.44 -14.92 15.54
C LYS A 350 19.03 -15.17 16.08
N LEU A 351 18.31 -14.08 16.34
CA LEU A 351 16.92 -14.09 16.80
C LEU A 351 15.94 -14.05 15.62
N GLY A 352 16.32 -13.37 14.53
CA GLY A 352 15.48 -13.24 13.34
C GLY A 352 16.14 -12.44 12.22
N GLU A 353 15.54 -12.48 11.05
CA GLU A 353 15.91 -11.69 9.87
C GLU A 353 14.64 -11.27 9.13
N GLY A 354 14.58 -10.01 8.72
CA GLY A 354 13.47 -9.44 7.95
C GLY A 354 13.96 -8.32 7.03
N GLY A 355 13.02 -7.59 6.42
CA GLY A 355 13.34 -6.48 5.48
C GLY A 355 14.23 -5.39 6.08
N PHE A 356 14.18 -5.24 7.42
CA PHE A 356 14.91 -4.22 8.17
C PHE A 356 16.31 -4.67 8.65
N GLY A 357 16.73 -5.90 8.30
CA GLY A 357 18.02 -6.47 8.66
C GLY A 357 17.94 -7.66 9.62
N ARG A 358 19.05 -7.94 10.30
CA ARG A 358 19.21 -9.12 11.15
C ARG A 358 19.25 -8.71 12.62
N VAL A 359 18.60 -9.49 13.47
CA VAL A 359 18.56 -9.24 14.91
C VAL A 359 19.33 -10.35 15.62
N TYR A 360 20.25 -9.95 16.50
CA TYR A 360 21.10 -10.85 17.26
C TYR A 360 20.89 -10.66 18.75
N LYS A 361 20.82 -11.75 19.51
CA LYS A 361 21.00 -11.71 20.96
C LYS A 361 22.44 -11.31 21.25
N GLY A 362 22.62 -10.43 22.21
CA GLY A 362 23.92 -10.11 22.74
C GLY A 362 23.85 -9.90 24.24
N ARG A 363 25.02 -9.81 24.87
CA ARG A 363 25.13 -9.44 26.27
C ARG A 363 26.06 -8.25 26.41
N VAL A 364 25.49 -7.13 26.86
CA VAL A 364 26.21 -5.87 27.07
C VAL A 364 26.29 -5.65 28.57
N ARG A 365 27.52 -5.57 29.10
CA ARG A 365 27.79 -5.65 30.55
C ARG A 365 27.14 -6.90 31.15
N LEU A 366 26.04 -6.76 31.91
CA LEU A 366 25.31 -7.86 32.54
C LEU A 366 23.91 -8.09 31.94
N SER A 367 23.46 -7.20 31.05
CA SER A 367 22.10 -7.20 30.50
C SER A 367 22.04 -7.90 29.14
N ASP A 368 21.03 -8.75 28.96
CA ASP A 368 20.70 -9.33 27.66
C ASP A 368 20.07 -8.24 26.78
N VAL A 369 20.56 -8.13 25.54
CA VAL A 369 20.13 -7.13 24.57
C VAL A 369 19.79 -7.77 23.23
N ALA A 370 18.94 -7.10 22.46
CA ALA A 370 18.69 -7.40 21.05
C ALA A 370 19.40 -6.36 20.17
N VAL A 371 20.35 -6.80 19.36
CA VAL A 371 21.13 -5.96 18.45
C VAL A 371 20.61 -6.12 17.03
N LYS A 372 19.85 -5.15 16.54
CA LYS A 372 19.35 -5.07 15.16
C LYS A 372 20.43 -4.44 14.29
N ARG A 373 21.03 -5.24 13.41
CA ARG A 373 22.00 -4.80 12.40
C ARG A 373 21.25 -4.46 11.12
N VAL A 374 21.15 -3.17 10.82
CA VAL A 374 20.34 -2.65 9.72
C VAL A 374 20.98 -2.99 8.37
N SER A 375 20.18 -3.51 7.46
CA SER A 375 20.62 -3.79 6.10
C SER A 375 20.85 -2.49 5.33
N ARG A 376 22.04 -2.33 4.73
CA ARG A 376 22.38 -1.15 3.89
C ARG A 376 22.12 -1.36 2.41
N ARG A 377 21.33 -2.38 2.04
CA ARG A 377 21.03 -2.70 0.64
C ARG A 377 20.14 -1.64 -0.04
N SER A 378 19.59 -0.69 0.71
CA SER A 378 18.77 0.41 0.19
C SER A 378 19.03 1.73 0.94
N SER A 379 18.69 2.87 0.30
CA SER A 379 18.66 4.18 0.97
C SER A 379 17.58 4.23 2.08
N GLN A 380 16.58 3.37 1.98
CA GLN A 380 15.49 3.22 2.94
C GLN A 380 15.98 2.79 4.33
N GLY A 381 16.89 1.80 4.43
CA GLY A 381 17.42 1.36 5.73
C GLY A 381 18.14 2.46 6.52
N THR A 382 18.78 3.41 5.83
CA THR A 382 19.41 4.57 6.49
C THR A 382 18.35 5.55 7.01
N LYS A 383 17.26 5.76 6.26
CA LYS A 383 16.13 6.61 6.69
C LYS A 383 15.40 5.99 7.89
N GLU A 384 15.21 4.68 7.88
CA GLU A 384 14.58 3.94 8.97
C GLU A 384 15.43 3.99 10.24
N PHE A 385 16.73 3.75 10.12
CA PHE A 385 17.66 3.92 11.24
C PHE A 385 17.58 5.33 11.84
N ALA A 386 17.61 6.37 10.99
CA ALA A 386 17.53 7.76 11.45
C ALA A 386 16.18 8.09 12.10
N ALA A 387 15.06 7.60 11.52
CA ALA A 387 13.73 7.78 12.07
C ALA A 387 13.59 7.10 13.43
N GLU A 388 14.07 5.87 13.54
CA GLU A 388 14.03 5.07 14.76
C GLU A 388 14.85 5.78 15.86
N VAL A 389 16.13 6.08 15.64
CA VAL A 389 16.95 6.84 16.61
C VAL A 389 16.30 8.17 16.99
N LYS A 390 15.67 8.89 16.05
CA LYS A 390 15.01 10.18 16.34
C LYS A 390 13.76 10.04 17.21
N ILE A 391 12.94 9.01 16.97
CA ILE A 391 11.62 8.83 17.60
C ILE A 391 11.74 7.99 18.86
N ILE A 392 12.15 6.72 18.75
CA ILE A 392 12.11 5.77 19.88
C ILE A 392 13.05 6.15 21.02
N SER A 393 14.08 6.98 20.76
CA SER A 393 14.99 7.44 21.81
C SER A 393 14.32 8.29 22.89
N ARG A 394 13.25 9.01 22.53
CA ARG A 394 12.52 9.96 23.39
C ARG A 394 11.28 9.35 24.03
N LEU A 395 10.79 8.24 23.49
CA LEU A 395 9.60 7.56 23.98
C LEU A 395 9.94 6.69 25.19
N ARG A 396 9.06 6.70 26.20
CA ARG A 396 9.16 5.88 27.41
C ARG A 396 7.77 5.43 27.82
N HIS A 397 7.47 4.16 27.58
CA HIS A 397 6.21 3.56 27.98
C HIS A 397 6.37 2.05 28.19
N ARG A 398 5.66 1.48 29.17
CA ARG A 398 5.77 0.05 29.54
C ARG A 398 5.43 -0.91 28.40
N ASN A 399 4.57 -0.48 27.47
CA ASN A 399 4.15 -1.26 26.30
C ASN A 399 4.87 -0.85 25.00
N LEU A 400 6.01 -0.18 25.09
CA LEU A 400 6.92 0.05 23.96
C LEU A 400 8.26 -0.64 24.23
N VAL A 401 8.92 -1.13 23.18
CA VAL A 401 10.26 -1.70 23.28
C VAL A 401 11.28 -0.59 23.48
N GLN A 402 12.06 -0.69 24.55
CA GLN A 402 13.03 0.33 24.92
C GLN A 402 14.30 0.25 24.07
N LEU A 403 14.61 1.34 23.35
CA LEU A 403 15.93 1.52 22.76
C LEU A 403 16.94 1.84 23.87
N MET A 404 17.97 1.02 23.99
CA MET A 404 19.10 1.20 24.90
C MET A 404 20.24 1.99 24.27
N GLY A 405 20.36 1.95 22.94
CA GLY A 405 21.33 2.76 22.22
C GLY A 405 21.50 2.40 20.75
N TRP A 406 22.51 2.98 20.12
CA TRP A 406 22.80 2.76 18.70
C TRP A 406 24.30 2.75 18.43
N CYS A 407 24.70 2.16 17.30
CA CYS A 407 26.05 2.23 16.77
C CYS A 407 25.98 2.73 15.32
N GLN A 408 26.76 3.78 15.05
CA GLN A 408 27.00 4.30 13.72
C GLN A 408 28.50 4.51 13.56
N GLU A 409 29.17 3.50 13.00
CA GLU A 409 30.62 3.50 12.77
C GLU A 409 30.92 2.88 11.41
N LYS A 410 31.78 3.54 10.62
CA LYS A 410 32.13 3.13 9.26
C LYS A 410 30.89 2.90 8.39
N LYS A 411 30.66 1.65 7.97
CA LYS A 411 29.53 1.19 7.17
C LYS A 411 28.51 0.41 7.99
N GLU A 412 28.55 0.44 9.30
CA GLU A 412 27.67 -0.34 10.17
C GLU A 412 26.64 0.55 10.86
N LEU A 413 25.37 0.15 10.78
CA LEU A 413 24.22 0.79 11.45
C LEU A 413 23.57 -0.26 12.34
N LEU A 414 23.65 -0.07 13.66
CA LEU A 414 23.06 -1.00 14.62
C LEU A 414 22.20 -0.27 15.66
N LEU A 415 21.09 -0.90 16.03
CA LEU A 415 20.21 -0.47 17.10
C LEU A 415 20.23 -1.52 18.20
N VAL A 416 20.26 -1.08 19.46
CA VAL A 416 20.36 -1.93 20.64
C VAL A 416 19.10 -1.75 21.48
N TYR A 417 18.34 -2.81 21.65
CA TYR A 417 17.12 -2.84 22.44
C TYR A 417 17.26 -3.75 23.65
N GLU A 418 16.37 -3.57 24.63
CA GLU A 418 16.11 -4.60 25.63
C GLU A 418 15.74 -5.94 24.97
N PHE A 419 16.21 -7.06 25.54
CA PHE A 419 15.90 -8.39 25.03
C PHE A 419 14.50 -8.85 25.48
N MET A 420 13.74 -9.40 24.54
CA MET A 420 12.38 -9.91 24.75
C MET A 420 12.41 -11.45 24.76
N PRO A 421 12.41 -12.11 25.93
CA PRO A 421 12.68 -13.54 26.04
C PRO A 421 11.58 -14.41 25.43
N ASN A 422 10.33 -13.93 25.38
CA ASN A 422 9.20 -14.67 24.82
C ASN A 422 8.98 -14.37 23.34
N GLY A 423 9.85 -13.61 22.67
CA GLY A 423 9.78 -13.39 21.23
C GLY A 423 8.56 -12.55 20.79
N THR A 424 8.06 -12.80 19.59
CA THR A 424 7.00 -12.04 18.92
C THR A 424 5.63 -12.68 19.11
N LEU A 425 4.56 -11.87 19.16
CA LEU A 425 3.18 -12.34 19.35
C LEU A 425 2.73 -13.31 18.24
N ASP A 426 3.11 -13.05 17.00
CA ASP A 426 2.77 -13.92 15.86
C ASP A 426 3.28 -15.36 16.02
N ALA A 427 4.42 -15.55 16.69
CA ALA A 427 4.99 -16.87 16.97
C ALA A 427 4.17 -17.67 17.98
N HIS A 428 3.38 -16.99 18.82
CA HIS A 428 2.45 -17.62 19.77
C HIS A 428 1.04 -17.77 19.22
N LEU A 429 0.63 -16.89 18.30
CA LEU A 429 -0.69 -16.96 17.67
C LEU A 429 -0.72 -17.96 16.51
N PHE A 430 0.33 -18.07 15.70
CA PHE A 430 0.31 -18.89 14.49
C PHE A 430 1.24 -20.09 14.61
N HIS A 431 0.76 -21.27 14.22
CA HIS A 431 1.65 -22.42 14.05
C HIS A 431 2.68 -22.09 12.95
N ARG A 432 3.96 -22.27 13.28
CA ARG A 432 5.00 -22.32 12.25
C ARG A 432 5.00 -23.72 11.67
N ASP A 433 4.72 -23.85 10.37
CA ASP A 433 5.05 -25.07 9.64
C ASP A 433 6.57 -25.28 9.74
N ASN A 434 6.95 -26.19 10.63
CA ASN A 434 8.26 -26.81 10.87
C ASN A 434 9.41 -26.45 9.90
N LYS A 435 9.97 -25.23 9.98
CA LYS A 435 11.23 -24.88 9.28
C LYS A 435 12.35 -24.34 10.16
N MET A 436 12.12 -24.09 11.44
CA MET A 436 13.20 -23.79 12.39
C MET A 436 12.83 -24.26 13.80
N PRO A 437 13.59 -25.19 14.41
CA PRO A 437 13.36 -25.58 15.79
C PRO A 437 13.75 -24.40 16.70
N LEU A 438 12.75 -23.79 17.35
CA LEU A 438 13.01 -22.98 18.53
C LEU A 438 13.48 -23.93 19.65
N LEU A 439 14.40 -23.49 20.50
CA LEU A 439 14.91 -24.27 21.64
C LEU A 439 13.79 -24.70 22.61
N THR A 440 12.62 -24.05 22.53
CA THR A 440 11.38 -24.41 23.22
C THR A 440 10.21 -24.03 22.29
N PRO A 441 9.21 -24.91 22.05
CA PRO A 441 8.00 -24.51 21.34
C PRO A 441 7.30 -23.39 22.12
N PRO A 442 6.82 -22.32 21.48
CA PRO A 442 6.01 -21.32 22.17
C PRO A 442 4.75 -22.01 22.71
N SER A 443 4.53 -21.90 24.01
CA SER A 443 3.30 -22.36 24.66
C SER A 443 2.11 -21.58 24.10
N LEU A 444 1.01 -22.26 23.78
CA LEU A 444 -0.23 -21.61 23.38
C LEU A 444 -0.63 -20.56 24.43
N LEU A 445 -0.87 -19.31 24.01
CA LEU A 445 -1.35 -18.26 24.90
C LEU A 445 -2.80 -18.52 25.28
N GLY A 446 -3.04 -18.71 26.58
CA GLY A 446 -4.40 -18.74 27.13
C GLY A 446 -5.12 -17.40 27.01
N TRP A 447 -6.45 -17.41 27.12
CA TRP A 447 -7.29 -16.24 26.87
C TRP A 447 -6.94 -15.01 27.72
N GLY A 448 -6.75 -15.18 29.04
CA GLY A 448 -6.42 -14.05 29.92
C GLY A 448 -5.13 -13.31 29.50
N SER A 449 -4.12 -14.04 29.02
CA SER A 449 -2.89 -13.44 28.48
C SER A 449 -3.15 -12.72 27.17
N ARG A 450 -3.96 -13.29 26.27
CA ARG A 450 -4.36 -12.66 25.00
C ARG A 450 -5.11 -11.34 25.22
N TYR A 451 -6.08 -11.32 26.13
CA TYR A 451 -6.85 -10.12 26.44
C TYR A 451 -5.99 -9.03 27.09
N LYS A 452 -5.09 -9.43 28.01
CA LYS A 452 -4.07 -8.55 28.59
C LYS A 452 -3.14 -7.97 27.52
N ILE A 453 -2.76 -8.76 26.52
CA ILE A 453 -1.94 -8.32 25.39
C ILE A 453 -2.68 -7.25 24.56
N ALA A 454 -3.95 -7.48 24.22
CA ALA A 454 -4.75 -6.49 23.49
C ALA A 454 -4.83 -5.15 24.24
N LYS A 455 -5.07 -5.18 25.55
CA LYS A 455 -5.06 -3.98 26.43
C LYS A 455 -3.73 -3.25 26.42
N GLY A 456 -2.62 -3.99 26.54
CA GLY A 456 -1.29 -3.39 26.54
C GLY A 456 -0.93 -2.75 25.20
N ILE A 457 -1.32 -3.34 24.08
CA ILE A 457 -1.12 -2.75 22.74
C ILE A 457 -1.94 -1.46 22.61
N ALA A 458 -3.22 -1.47 23.00
CA ALA A 458 -4.07 -0.28 22.99
C ALA A 458 -3.51 0.84 23.88
N SER A 459 -2.98 0.50 25.06
CA SER A 459 -2.30 1.46 25.95
C SER A 459 -1.03 2.04 25.32
N GLY A 460 -0.21 1.22 24.66
CA GLY A 460 0.96 1.71 23.93
C GLY A 460 0.59 2.63 22.77
N LEU A 461 -0.49 2.31 22.06
CA LEU A 461 -0.98 3.11 20.95
C LEU A 461 -1.56 4.45 21.40
N LEU A 462 -2.33 4.45 22.49
CA LEU A 462 -2.84 5.66 23.12
C LEU A 462 -1.71 6.62 23.49
N TYR A 463 -0.63 6.08 24.09
CA TYR A 463 0.54 6.88 24.43
C TYR A 463 1.17 7.55 23.21
N LEU A 464 1.34 6.80 22.10
CA LEU A 464 1.90 7.34 20.85
C LEU A 464 1.01 8.43 20.22
N HIS A 465 -0.30 8.26 20.26
CA HIS A 465 -1.24 9.16 19.56
C HIS A 465 -1.61 10.40 20.36
N GLU A 466 -1.68 10.31 21.69
CA GLU A 466 -2.33 11.33 22.52
C GLU A 466 -1.54 11.77 23.77
N GLU A 467 -0.68 10.92 24.35
CA GLU A 467 -0.05 11.23 25.64
C GLU A 467 1.41 11.71 25.53
N TRP A 468 2.05 11.50 24.38
CA TRP A 468 3.37 12.06 24.10
C TRP A 468 3.28 13.48 23.53
N GLU A 469 4.35 14.27 23.69
CA GLU A 469 4.44 15.70 23.27
C GLU A 469 4.04 15.94 21.80
N GLN A 470 4.25 14.94 20.93
CA GLN A 470 3.87 14.97 19.53
C GLN A 470 3.23 13.64 19.15
N CYS A 471 2.20 13.67 18.32
CA CYS A 471 1.58 12.46 17.79
C CYS A 471 2.63 11.65 16.99
N VAL A 472 2.80 10.39 17.36
CA VAL A 472 3.64 9.43 16.64
C VAL A 472 2.74 8.44 15.93
N VAL A 473 2.79 8.44 14.60
CA VAL A 473 2.15 7.40 13.78
C VAL A 473 3.18 6.31 13.51
N HIS A 474 2.90 5.08 13.95
CA HIS A 474 3.81 3.92 13.93
C HIS A 474 3.98 3.35 12.52
N ARG A 475 2.88 3.18 11.77
CA ARG A 475 2.78 2.73 10.37
C ARG A 475 3.11 1.26 10.08
N ASP A 476 3.61 0.51 11.06
CA ASP A 476 3.86 -0.93 10.91
C ASP A 476 3.38 -1.73 12.14
N ILE A 477 2.15 -1.48 12.61
CA ILE A 477 1.55 -2.26 13.69
C ILE A 477 1.10 -3.61 13.11
N LYS A 478 1.67 -4.70 13.63
CA LYS A 478 1.35 -6.09 13.26
C LYS A 478 1.82 -7.03 14.37
N SER A 479 1.27 -8.24 14.42
CA SER A 479 1.63 -9.26 15.42
C SER A 479 3.13 -9.60 15.46
N SER A 480 3.86 -9.52 14.35
CA SER A 480 5.32 -9.77 14.32
C SER A 480 6.16 -8.63 14.91
N ASN A 481 5.59 -7.44 15.07
CA ASN A 481 6.25 -6.27 15.67
C ASN A 481 5.86 -6.06 17.14
N ILE A 482 5.01 -6.94 17.70
CA ILE A 482 4.64 -6.93 19.12
C ILE A 482 5.47 -8.02 19.81
N LEU A 483 6.35 -7.61 20.71
CA LEU A 483 7.20 -8.52 21.47
C LEU A 483 6.69 -8.74 22.88
N LEU A 484 7.05 -9.88 23.47
CA LEU A 484 6.60 -10.29 24.80
C LEU A 484 7.78 -10.35 25.78
N ASP A 485 7.64 -9.64 26.90
CA ASP A 485 8.60 -9.71 28.01
C ASP A 485 8.48 -11.04 28.78
N SER A 486 9.29 -11.23 29.82
CA SER A 486 9.28 -12.47 30.63
C SER A 486 7.93 -12.79 31.30
N ASN A 487 7.08 -11.78 31.49
CA ASN A 487 5.76 -11.89 32.11
C ASN A 487 4.62 -11.84 31.07
N PHE A 488 4.96 -12.05 29.79
CA PHE A 488 4.04 -11.97 28.65
C PHE A 488 3.32 -10.61 28.53
N ASN A 489 3.91 -9.53 29.02
CA ASN A 489 3.41 -8.18 28.73
C ASN A 489 3.83 -7.79 27.31
N PRO A 490 2.93 -7.16 26.53
CA PRO A 490 3.23 -6.74 25.17
C PRO A 490 4.05 -5.46 25.14
N LYS A 491 4.99 -5.40 24.21
CA LYS A 491 5.77 -4.22 23.85
C LYS A 491 5.79 -4.05 22.34
N LEU A 492 5.22 -2.95 21.85
CA LEU A 492 5.27 -2.59 20.44
C LEU A 492 6.69 -2.11 20.08
N GLY A 493 7.25 -2.71 19.03
CA GLY A 493 8.58 -2.40 18.52
C GLY A 493 8.57 -2.09 17.02
N ASP A 494 9.77 -1.86 16.49
CA ASP A 494 10.06 -1.47 15.10
C ASP A 494 9.50 -0.12 14.67
N PHE A 495 10.22 0.95 15.02
CA PHE A 495 9.85 2.33 14.73
C PHE A 495 10.48 2.86 13.43
N GLY A 496 11.01 1.99 12.56
CA GLY A 496 11.70 2.40 11.33
C GLY A 496 10.81 3.21 10.38
N LEU A 497 9.51 2.87 10.32
CA LEU A 497 8.54 3.58 9.49
C LEU A 497 7.84 4.75 10.22
N ALA A 498 8.02 4.87 11.54
CA ALA A 498 7.30 5.82 12.37
C ALA A 498 7.57 7.28 11.97
N ARG A 499 6.58 8.16 12.15
CA ARG A 499 6.66 9.59 11.83
C ARG A 499 6.00 10.43 12.90
N LEU A 500 6.52 11.64 13.10
CA LEU A 500 5.92 12.66 13.95
C LEU A 500 4.89 13.43 13.13
N VAL A 501 3.70 13.58 13.68
CA VAL A 501 2.59 14.34 13.10
C VAL A 501 2.20 15.43 14.10
N ASP A 502 2.02 16.65 13.58
CA ASP A 502 1.56 17.78 14.39
C ASP A 502 0.08 17.55 14.73
N HIS A 503 -0.32 17.65 16.01
CA HIS A 503 -1.68 17.32 16.45
C HIS A 503 -2.77 18.13 15.72
N GLU A 504 -2.42 19.29 15.16
CA GLU A 504 -3.32 20.24 14.52
C GLU A 504 -3.38 20.14 12.98
N LYS A 505 -2.40 19.52 12.31
CA LYS A 505 -2.25 19.61 10.83
C LYS A 505 -2.80 18.44 10.02
N GLY A 506 -3.45 17.46 10.65
CA GLY A 506 -4.06 16.34 9.95
C GLY A 506 -3.06 15.47 9.17
N SER A 507 -3.60 14.64 8.27
CA SER A 507 -2.89 13.59 7.54
C SER A 507 -1.75 14.10 6.65
N GLN A 508 -0.57 13.50 6.73
CA GLN A 508 0.59 13.87 5.90
C GLN A 508 0.75 12.92 4.70
N THR A 509 1.03 13.50 3.53
CA THR A 509 1.46 12.74 2.34
C THR A 509 2.83 12.12 2.62
N THR A 510 2.90 10.79 2.57
CA THR A 510 4.14 10.06 2.81
C THR A 510 4.36 8.99 1.73
N ILE A 511 5.58 8.48 1.61
CA ILE A 511 5.85 7.29 0.79
C ILE A 511 5.02 6.14 1.35
N LEU A 512 4.20 5.49 0.52
CA LEU A 512 3.41 4.31 0.91
C LEU A 512 4.35 3.26 1.51
N ALA A 513 4.13 2.90 2.76
CA ALA A 513 4.91 1.93 3.50
C ALA A 513 4.05 1.36 4.63
N GLY A 514 4.21 0.06 4.89
CA GLY A 514 3.40 -0.73 5.81
C GLY A 514 3.35 -2.18 5.34
N THR A 515 2.69 -3.05 6.10
CA THR A 515 2.58 -4.48 5.77
C THR A 515 1.18 -4.79 5.20
N MET A 516 1.14 -5.48 4.05
CA MET A 516 -0.12 -5.90 3.43
C MET A 516 -0.96 -6.76 4.38
N GLY A 517 -2.27 -6.55 4.40
CA GLY A 517 -3.20 -7.12 5.38
C GLY A 517 -3.39 -6.29 6.66
N TYR A 518 -2.45 -5.39 6.99
CA TYR A 518 -2.57 -4.45 8.11
C TYR A 518 -2.78 -3.01 7.65
N MET A 519 -2.47 -2.68 6.39
CA MET A 519 -2.68 -1.33 5.85
C MET A 519 -4.17 -0.99 5.71
N ALA A 520 -4.54 0.19 6.20
CA ALA A 520 -5.88 0.72 6.02
C ALA A 520 -6.20 0.99 4.53
N PRO A 521 -7.46 0.81 4.08
CA PRO A 521 -7.83 0.98 2.66
C PRO A 521 -7.48 2.36 2.08
N GLU A 522 -7.73 3.42 2.84
CA GLU A 522 -7.41 4.79 2.44
C GLU A 522 -5.90 5.05 2.44
N CYS A 523 -5.12 4.36 3.29
CA CYS A 523 -3.66 4.45 3.28
C CYS A 523 -3.12 3.80 2.01
N ALA A 524 -3.62 2.61 1.66
CA ALA A 524 -3.28 1.91 0.43
C ALA A 524 -3.66 2.71 -0.84
N THR A 525 -4.72 3.52 -0.76
CA THR A 525 -5.21 4.32 -1.90
C THR A 525 -4.52 5.69 -2.02
N THR A 526 -4.35 6.39 -0.90
CA THR A 526 -3.90 7.80 -0.88
C THR A 526 -2.42 7.97 -0.53
N GLY A 527 -1.75 6.92 -0.04
CA GLY A 527 -0.39 6.98 0.51
C GLY A 527 -0.27 7.81 1.79
N LYS A 528 -1.39 8.28 2.35
CA LYS A 528 -1.38 9.10 3.55
C LYS A 528 -1.49 8.24 4.80
N ALA A 529 -0.62 8.51 5.76
CA ALA A 529 -0.66 7.87 7.07
C ALA A 529 -1.25 8.83 8.11
N SER A 530 -2.02 8.28 9.04
CA SER A 530 -2.63 9.02 10.14
C SER A 530 -2.81 8.12 11.37
N ARG A 531 -3.20 8.69 12.51
CA ARG A 531 -3.54 7.90 13.70
C ARG A 531 -4.62 6.84 13.40
N GLU A 532 -5.58 7.16 12.54
CA GLU A 532 -6.65 6.25 12.12
C GLU A 532 -6.11 5.05 11.33
N THR A 533 -5.01 5.21 10.58
CA THR A 533 -4.36 4.09 9.87
C THR A 533 -3.66 3.11 10.82
N ASP A 534 -3.09 3.61 11.92
CA ASP A 534 -2.54 2.77 12.99
C ASP A 534 -3.65 2.06 13.76
N VAL A 535 -4.76 2.75 14.03
CA VAL A 535 -5.95 2.15 14.67
C VAL A 535 -6.49 0.99 13.83
N TYR A 536 -6.58 1.15 12.50
CA TYR A 536 -6.98 0.06 11.62
C TYR A 536 -6.05 -1.16 11.78
N SER A 537 -4.74 -0.91 11.76
CA SER A 537 -3.73 -1.95 11.95
C SER A 537 -3.88 -2.66 13.31
N PHE A 538 -4.16 -1.90 14.37
CA PHE A 538 -4.50 -2.46 15.69
C PHE A 538 -5.78 -3.30 15.67
N GLY A 539 -6.81 -2.86 14.94
CA GLY A 539 -8.05 -3.61 14.76
C GLY A 539 -7.80 -4.99 14.15
N VAL A 540 -6.95 -5.06 13.11
CA VAL A 540 -6.52 -6.34 12.52
C VAL A 540 -5.82 -7.21 13.57
N VAL A 541 -4.87 -6.67 14.33
CA VAL A 541 -4.17 -7.40 15.40
C VAL A 541 -5.13 -7.90 16.49
N ALA A 542 -6.12 -7.11 16.88
CA ALA A 542 -7.14 -7.53 17.85
C ALA A 542 -7.91 -8.75 17.35
N LEU A 543 -8.25 -8.80 16.06
CA LEU A 543 -8.88 -9.95 15.43
C LEU A 543 -7.92 -11.15 15.33
N GLU A 544 -6.63 -10.95 15.04
CA GLU A 544 -5.63 -12.03 15.08
C GLU A 544 -5.56 -12.65 16.49
N ILE A 545 -5.58 -11.83 17.54
CA ILE A 545 -5.53 -12.28 18.94
C ILE A 545 -6.76 -13.14 19.27
N ALA A 546 -7.96 -12.70 18.89
CA ALA A 546 -9.21 -13.41 19.16
C ALA A 546 -9.31 -14.73 18.38
N THR A 547 -9.00 -14.68 17.09
CA THR A 547 -9.29 -15.78 16.14
C THR A 547 -8.11 -16.75 15.96
N GLY A 548 -6.89 -16.33 16.30
CA GLY A 548 -5.67 -17.09 16.01
C GLY A 548 -5.38 -17.23 14.52
N ARG A 549 -6.02 -16.44 13.66
CA ARG A 549 -5.88 -16.47 12.19
C ARG A 549 -5.03 -15.31 11.68
N ARG A 550 -4.29 -15.55 10.60
CA ARG A 550 -3.53 -14.50 9.90
C ARG A 550 -4.49 -13.56 9.14
N PRO A 551 -4.07 -12.35 8.76
CA PRO A 551 -4.94 -11.39 8.05
C PRO A 551 -5.47 -11.88 6.71
N ALA A 552 -4.75 -12.80 6.04
CA ALA A 552 -5.26 -13.60 4.93
C ALA A 552 -5.75 -14.94 5.49
N VAL A 553 -7.07 -15.15 5.46
CA VAL A 553 -7.75 -16.37 5.91
C VAL A 553 -7.99 -17.26 4.71
N ILE A 554 -7.69 -18.56 4.81
CA ILE A 554 -8.07 -19.54 3.80
C ILE A 554 -9.39 -20.17 4.29
N GLU A 555 -10.46 -20.04 3.50
CA GLU A 555 -11.72 -20.78 3.71
C GLU A 555 -11.79 -21.98 2.77
N TYR A 556 -12.37 -23.07 3.28
CA TYR A 556 -12.68 -24.29 2.53
C TYR A 556 -14.20 -24.37 2.37
N HIS A 557 -14.69 -24.88 1.24
CA HIS A 557 -16.12 -25.17 1.08
C HIS A 557 -16.61 -26.18 2.13
N HIS A 558 -17.94 -26.21 2.33
CA HIS A 558 -18.60 -27.10 3.29
C HIS A 558 -18.15 -28.56 3.09
N PRO A 559 -18.06 -29.37 4.16
CA PRO A 559 -17.65 -30.78 4.06
C PRO A 559 -18.59 -31.67 3.24
N ASP A 560 -19.69 -31.12 2.70
CA ASP A 560 -20.69 -31.82 1.89
C ASP A 560 -20.56 -31.53 0.39
N ASP A 561 -19.64 -30.66 -0.03
CA ASP A 561 -19.35 -30.38 -1.44
C ASP A 561 -18.01 -31.02 -1.84
N ASP A 562 -18.04 -31.90 -2.84
CA ASP A 562 -16.90 -32.72 -3.31
C ASP A 562 -15.75 -31.90 -3.98
N ASP A 563 -15.88 -30.57 -4.05
CA ASP A 563 -14.91 -29.66 -4.64
C ASP A 563 -14.11 -28.94 -3.53
N GLU A 564 -12.94 -29.49 -3.18
CA GLU A 564 -11.97 -28.90 -2.23
C GLU A 564 -11.28 -27.63 -2.80
N GLU A 565 -12.02 -26.59 -3.17
CA GLU A 565 -11.45 -25.31 -3.60
C GLU A 565 -11.33 -24.33 -2.42
N ALA A 566 -10.09 -24.02 -2.05
CA ALA A 566 -9.76 -23.10 -0.96
C ALA A 566 -9.60 -21.67 -1.49
N TYR A 567 -10.31 -20.69 -0.91
CA TYR A 567 -10.21 -19.28 -1.30
C TYR A 567 -9.73 -18.38 -0.15
N ALA A 568 -8.98 -17.32 -0.49
CA ALA A 568 -8.46 -16.39 0.49
C ALA A 568 -9.47 -15.27 0.80
N VAL A 569 -9.91 -15.18 2.05
CA VAL A 569 -10.76 -14.10 2.59
C VAL A 569 -9.93 -13.19 3.49
N HIS A 570 -10.17 -11.89 3.42
CA HIS A 570 -9.56 -10.94 4.35
C HIS A 570 -10.17 -11.09 5.75
N LEU A 571 -9.34 -11.23 6.79
CA LEU A 571 -9.77 -11.52 8.17
C LEU A 571 -10.87 -10.59 8.68
N VAL A 572 -10.74 -9.28 8.43
CA VAL A 572 -11.74 -8.29 8.86
C VAL A 572 -13.12 -8.58 8.25
N ARG A 573 -13.17 -8.95 6.96
CA ARG A 573 -14.42 -9.28 6.27
C ARG A 573 -15.03 -10.56 6.84
N TRP A 574 -14.20 -11.58 7.00
CA TRP A 574 -14.62 -12.86 7.57
C TRP A 574 -15.26 -12.71 8.96
N VAL A 575 -14.64 -11.94 9.87
CA VAL A 575 -15.23 -11.67 11.20
C VAL A 575 -16.53 -10.85 11.09
N TRP A 576 -16.61 -9.92 10.14
CA TRP A 576 -17.83 -9.13 9.91
C TRP A 576 -18.98 -10.00 9.41
N ASP A 577 -18.72 -10.96 8.53
CA ASP A 577 -19.72 -11.89 8.03
C ASP A 577 -20.25 -12.78 9.18
N LEU A 578 -19.38 -13.22 10.09
CA LEU A 578 -19.80 -13.91 11.32
C LEU A 578 -20.68 -13.03 12.22
N HIS A 579 -20.34 -11.75 12.35
CA HIS A 579 -21.14 -10.80 13.12
C HIS A 579 -22.54 -10.61 12.52
N GLY A 580 -22.64 -10.43 11.21
CA GLY A 580 -23.91 -10.29 10.51
C GLY A 580 -24.82 -11.51 10.61
N ASN A 581 -24.22 -12.70 10.67
CA ASN A 581 -24.92 -13.98 10.81
C ASN A 581 -25.23 -14.37 12.26
N GLY A 582 -24.73 -13.63 13.26
CA GLY A 582 -24.91 -13.96 14.68
C GLY A 582 -24.04 -15.13 15.17
N ASP A 583 -23.00 -15.50 14.43
CA ASP A 583 -22.13 -16.67 14.69
C ASP A 583 -20.77 -16.30 15.31
N LEU A 584 -20.64 -15.06 15.79
CA LEU A 584 -19.37 -14.47 16.21
C LEU A 584 -18.66 -15.29 17.30
N LEU A 585 -19.36 -15.70 18.37
CA LEU A 585 -18.79 -16.49 19.47
C LEU A 585 -18.63 -17.98 19.14
N ASN A 586 -19.42 -18.51 18.21
CA ASN A 586 -19.39 -19.93 17.86
C ASN A 586 -18.22 -20.26 16.91
N ARG A 587 -17.98 -19.39 15.92
CA ARG A 587 -16.98 -19.65 14.85
C ARG A 587 -15.78 -18.70 14.88
N GLY A 588 -15.89 -17.56 15.53
CA GLY A 588 -14.84 -16.55 15.59
C GLY A 588 -13.62 -16.96 16.45
N PRO A 589 -13.81 -17.42 17.70
CA PRO A 589 -12.72 -17.72 18.61
C PRO A 589 -11.73 -18.74 18.07
N ASP A 590 -10.46 -18.57 18.44
CA ASP A 590 -9.42 -19.56 18.17
C ASP A 590 -9.79 -20.93 18.75
N SER A 591 -10.09 -21.88 17.87
CA SER A 591 -10.46 -23.26 18.23
C SER A 591 -9.49 -23.94 19.21
N ARG A 592 -8.21 -23.54 19.22
CA ARG A 592 -7.20 -24.11 20.13
C ARG A 592 -7.39 -23.69 21.59
N LEU A 593 -8.17 -22.65 21.85
CA LEU A 593 -8.57 -22.28 23.22
C LEU A 593 -9.55 -23.30 23.82
N GLY A 594 -10.15 -24.19 23.02
CA GLY A 594 -11.02 -25.25 23.52
C GLY A 594 -12.26 -24.76 24.28
N GLY A 595 -12.72 -23.53 24.00
CA GLY A 595 -13.81 -22.88 24.74
C GLY A 595 -13.37 -22.20 26.05
N GLU A 596 -12.09 -22.22 26.40
CA GLU A 596 -11.55 -21.56 27.61
C GLU A 596 -11.32 -20.05 27.38
N PHE A 597 -12.40 -19.30 27.27
CA PHE A 597 -12.40 -17.84 27.21
C PHE A 597 -13.66 -17.25 27.86
N GLU A 598 -13.56 -16.01 28.32
CA GLU A 598 -14.72 -15.27 28.82
C GLU A 598 -15.49 -14.70 27.62
N GLU A 599 -16.72 -15.15 27.39
CA GLU A 599 -17.54 -14.80 26.22
C GLU A 599 -17.69 -13.29 26.06
N SER A 600 -17.94 -12.58 27.18
CA SER A 600 -18.12 -11.13 27.18
C SER A 600 -16.86 -10.34 26.80
N GLU A 601 -15.67 -10.85 27.14
CA GLU A 601 -14.40 -10.28 26.71
C GLU A 601 -14.09 -10.61 25.24
N MET A 602 -14.41 -11.83 24.82
CA MET A 602 -14.15 -12.35 23.48
C MET A 602 -14.98 -11.62 22.42
N GLU A 603 -16.29 -11.52 22.63
CA GLU A 603 -17.19 -10.75 21.78
C GLU A 603 -16.72 -9.28 21.69
N ARG A 604 -16.43 -8.67 22.84
CA ARG A 604 -15.96 -7.29 22.93
C ARG A 604 -14.66 -7.07 22.17
N LEU A 605 -13.69 -7.98 22.26
CA LEU A 605 -12.44 -7.86 21.51
C LEU A 605 -12.67 -7.91 20.00
N MET A 606 -13.55 -8.81 19.53
CA MET A 606 -13.88 -8.91 18.09
C MET A 606 -14.64 -7.67 17.59
N VAL A 607 -15.60 -7.16 18.37
CA VAL A 607 -16.33 -5.94 18.01
C VAL A 607 -15.40 -4.72 17.98
N ILE A 608 -14.48 -4.60 18.94
CA ILE A 608 -13.44 -3.55 18.92
C ILE A 608 -12.53 -3.73 17.70
N GLY A 609 -12.14 -4.96 17.38
CA GLY A 609 -11.34 -5.27 16.20
C GLY A 609 -11.99 -4.77 14.91
N MET A 610 -13.27 -5.07 14.71
CA MET A 610 -14.05 -4.59 13.56
C MET A 610 -14.25 -3.06 13.59
N ALA A 611 -14.57 -2.47 14.73
CA ALA A 611 -14.77 -1.03 14.87
C ALA A 611 -13.48 -0.24 14.59
N CYS A 612 -12.34 -0.73 15.08
CA CYS A 612 -11.02 -0.17 14.77
C CYS A 612 -10.64 -0.39 13.30
N ALA A 613 -10.97 -1.55 12.72
CA ALA A 613 -10.73 -1.88 11.32
C ALA A 613 -11.85 -1.41 10.37
N HIS A 614 -12.66 -0.42 10.78
CA HIS A 614 -13.75 0.09 9.95
C HIS A 614 -13.20 0.66 8.63
N PRO A 615 -13.81 0.37 7.46
CA PRO A 615 -13.28 0.79 6.15
C PRO A 615 -13.16 2.31 5.98
N ASN A 616 -14.10 3.06 6.55
CA ASN A 616 -14.03 4.51 6.60
C ASN A 616 -13.33 4.97 7.91
N PRO A 617 -12.25 5.76 7.82
CA PRO A 617 -11.48 6.23 8.98
C PRO A 617 -12.28 7.05 10.00
N ASP A 618 -13.30 7.80 9.56
CA ASP A 618 -14.08 8.69 10.43
C ASP A 618 -14.95 7.93 11.45
N PHE A 619 -15.22 6.65 11.20
CA PHE A 619 -16.02 5.79 12.07
C PHE A 619 -15.17 4.86 12.94
N ARG A 620 -13.83 4.93 12.83
CA ARG A 620 -12.96 4.10 13.66
C ARG A 620 -12.92 4.63 15.09
N LEU A 621 -12.91 3.72 16.05
CA LEU A 621 -12.63 4.08 17.45
C LEU A 621 -11.22 4.69 17.56
N SER A 622 -11.03 5.73 18.35
CA SER A 622 -9.68 6.15 18.72
C SER A 622 -8.99 5.10 19.62
N ALA A 623 -7.66 5.16 19.75
CA ALA A 623 -6.92 4.30 20.67
C ALA A 623 -7.42 4.45 22.12
N ARG A 624 -7.81 5.67 22.54
CA ARG A 624 -8.44 5.94 23.84
C ARG A 624 -9.77 5.20 23.99
N GLN A 625 -10.66 5.34 23.00
CA GLN A 625 -11.97 4.71 23.04
C GLN A 625 -11.83 3.18 23.06
N ALA A 626 -10.95 2.62 22.23
CA ALA A 626 -10.67 1.18 22.22
C ALA A 626 -10.21 0.69 23.59
N LEU A 627 -9.30 1.41 24.26
CA LEU A 627 -8.83 1.06 25.61
C LEU A 627 -9.93 1.16 26.66
N GLN A 628 -10.77 2.20 26.62
CA GLN A 628 -11.91 2.35 27.54
C GLN A 628 -12.91 1.21 27.38
N VAL A 629 -13.24 0.83 26.15
CA VAL A 629 -14.16 -0.30 25.90
C VAL A 629 -13.53 -1.60 26.38
N LEU A 630 -12.23 -1.86 26.12
CA LEU A 630 -11.51 -3.04 26.64
C LEU A 630 -11.50 -3.11 28.18
N ASN A 631 -11.49 -1.95 28.85
CA ASN A 631 -11.50 -1.88 30.32
C ASN A 631 -12.91 -1.93 30.93
N PHE A 632 -13.96 -2.07 30.12
CA PHE A 632 -15.36 -1.98 30.54
C PHE A 632 -15.76 -0.58 31.08
N ASP A 633 -14.95 0.45 30.80
CA ASP A 633 -15.24 1.84 31.15
C ASP A 633 -16.23 2.50 30.16
N ALA A 634 -16.47 1.85 29.02
CA ALA A 634 -17.38 2.29 27.98
C ALA A 634 -18.16 1.10 27.36
N PRO A 635 -19.39 1.34 26.86
CA PRO A 635 -20.16 0.30 26.16
C PRO A 635 -19.49 -0.10 24.84
N VAL A 636 -19.77 -1.31 24.39
CA VAL A 636 -19.32 -1.81 23.09
C VAL A 636 -20.02 -1.01 21.98
N PRO A 637 -19.32 -0.53 20.93
CA PRO A 637 -19.97 0.22 19.85
C PRO A 637 -20.95 -0.68 19.08
N LEU A 638 -22.03 -0.08 18.58
CA LEU A 638 -22.94 -0.74 17.66
C LEU A 638 -22.33 -0.72 16.26
N LEU A 639 -22.22 -1.90 15.65
CA LEU A 639 -21.73 -2.05 14.28
C LEU A 639 -22.88 -2.43 13.34
N PRO A 640 -22.80 -2.03 12.06
CA PRO A 640 -23.71 -2.54 11.04
C PRO A 640 -23.49 -4.04 10.85
N LEU A 641 -24.57 -4.78 10.56
CA LEU A 641 -24.52 -6.24 10.33
C LEU A 641 -23.66 -6.62 9.12
N ASN A 642 -23.61 -5.75 8.09
CA ASN A 642 -22.78 -5.94 6.91
C ASN A 642 -21.60 -4.97 6.92
N MET A 643 -20.44 -5.44 6.46
CA MET A 643 -19.24 -4.61 6.34
C MET A 643 -19.51 -3.44 5.38
N PRO A 644 -19.34 -2.17 5.81
CA PRO A 644 -19.57 -1.02 4.95
C PRO A 644 -18.59 -0.96 3.79
N VAL A 645 -19.05 -0.48 2.64
CA VAL A 645 -18.16 -0.19 1.51
C VAL A 645 -17.32 1.04 1.86
N PRO A 646 -15.99 1.05 1.60
CA PRO A 646 -15.17 2.23 1.87
C PRO A 646 -15.64 3.45 1.04
N THR A 647 -15.92 4.58 1.70
CA THR A 647 -16.46 5.81 1.08
C THR A 647 -15.53 7.04 1.18
N TYR A 648 -14.22 6.87 1.38
CA TYR A 648 -13.32 8.03 1.56
C TYR A 648 -13.21 8.86 0.27
N VAL A 649 -13.61 10.14 0.36
CA VAL A 649 -13.60 11.10 -0.75
C VAL A 649 -12.18 11.63 -0.96
N VAL A 650 -11.66 11.55 -2.19
CA VAL A 650 -10.44 12.27 -2.58
C VAL A 650 -10.79 13.75 -2.70
N SER A 651 -10.54 14.53 -1.66
CA SER A 651 -10.65 15.99 -1.76
C SER A 651 -9.60 16.52 -2.73
N ALA A 652 -10.05 17.14 -3.83
CA ALA A 652 -9.18 17.87 -4.75
C ALA A 652 -8.44 18.99 -3.98
N PRO A 653 -7.16 19.27 -4.29
CA PRO A 653 -6.44 20.35 -3.65
C PRO A 653 -7.13 21.68 -3.95
N SER A 654 -7.53 22.39 -2.90
CA SER A 654 -8.10 23.74 -2.98
C SER A 654 -7.14 24.68 -3.71
N SER A 655 -7.55 25.20 -4.86
CA SER A 655 -6.81 26.17 -5.65
C SER A 655 -6.55 27.43 -4.84
N THR A 656 -5.30 27.67 -4.45
CA THR A 656 -4.86 28.97 -3.95
C THR A 656 -4.76 29.96 -5.10
N ASN A 657 -5.38 31.13 -4.90
CA ASN A 657 -5.44 32.29 -5.79
C ASN A 657 -4.16 32.55 -6.60
N LEU A 658 -4.28 32.51 -7.94
CA LEU A 658 -3.32 33.11 -8.87
C LEU A 658 -3.90 34.44 -9.35
N SER A 659 -3.40 35.54 -8.77
CA SER A 659 -3.57 36.88 -9.29
C SER A 659 -2.93 36.98 -10.68
N SER A 660 -3.71 37.51 -11.61
CA SER A 660 -3.43 37.74 -13.02
C SER A 660 -2.15 38.51 -13.32
N TRP A 661 -1.32 37.98 -14.23
CA TRP A 661 -0.50 38.80 -15.12
C TRP A 661 -0.50 38.19 -16.52
N MET A 662 -1.19 38.86 -17.46
CA MET A 662 -0.98 38.69 -18.90
C MET A 662 -0.32 39.95 -19.45
N PRO A 663 0.71 39.83 -20.29
CA PRO A 663 1.14 40.91 -21.17
C PRO A 663 0.52 40.70 -22.56
N SER A 664 -0.30 41.64 -23.02
CA SER A 664 -0.69 41.74 -24.43
C SER A 664 -0.07 42.99 -25.05
N GLY A 665 0.87 42.78 -25.98
CA GLY A 665 1.35 43.80 -26.90
C GLY A 665 0.27 44.18 -27.91
N GLY A 666 0.19 45.48 -28.22
CA GLY A 666 -0.81 46.10 -29.10
C GLY A 666 -0.72 45.66 -30.57
N ARG A 667 -1.48 46.22 -31.50
CA ARG A 667 -2.13 47.53 -31.62
C ARG A 667 -3.02 47.46 -32.88
N GLY A 668 -4.16 48.16 -32.94
CA GLY A 668 -4.84 48.35 -34.24
C GLY A 668 -6.32 48.74 -34.25
N SER A 669 -6.61 49.99 -33.84
CA SER A 669 -7.68 50.90 -34.31
C SER A 669 -8.88 50.36 -35.15
N SER A 670 -10.10 50.57 -34.64
CA SER A 670 -11.05 51.62 -35.11
C SER A 670 -12.42 51.42 -34.45
N GLY A 671 -13.07 52.51 -34.04
CA GLY A 671 -14.21 52.48 -33.13
C GLY A 671 -15.59 52.58 -33.76
N ARG A 672 -16.62 52.48 -32.92
CA ARG A 672 -17.82 53.36 -32.93
C ARG A 672 -18.77 53.07 -31.76
N THR A 673 -19.22 54.18 -31.18
CA THR A 673 -20.53 54.50 -30.56
C THR A 673 -20.97 53.94 -29.20
N ASN A 674 -21.17 54.91 -28.28
CA ASN A 674 -22.16 55.04 -27.19
C ASN A 674 -23.52 54.39 -27.55
N GLU A 675 -24.38 53.93 -26.65
CA GLU A 675 -25.02 54.52 -25.45
C GLU A 675 -25.40 53.34 -24.50
N GLY A 676 -25.51 53.39 -23.17
CA GLY A 676 -26.06 54.39 -22.27
C GLY A 676 -27.36 53.84 -21.65
N PHE A 677 -27.34 53.32 -20.40
CA PHE A 677 -28.33 53.62 -19.33
C PHE A 677 -28.11 52.82 -18.02
N SER A 678 -28.09 53.58 -16.91
CA SER A 678 -28.49 53.32 -15.51
C SER A 678 -28.56 51.88 -14.96
N GLY A 679 -28.04 51.52 -13.78
CA GLY A 679 -27.83 52.29 -12.56
C GLY A 679 -28.80 51.84 -11.46
N ALA A 680 -28.31 51.20 -10.40
CA ALA A 680 -28.71 51.40 -9.00
C ALA A 680 -28.01 50.41 -8.06
N SER A 681 -27.30 50.99 -7.10
CA SER A 681 -26.53 50.38 -6.01
C SER A 681 -27.41 50.20 -4.76
N THR A 682 -27.06 49.25 -3.88
CA THR A 682 -26.89 49.44 -2.39
C THR A 682 -26.65 48.08 -1.70
N THR A 683 -25.42 47.75 -1.29
CA THR A 683 -24.81 47.85 0.07
C THR A 683 -25.33 46.90 1.17
N THR A 684 -24.49 45.89 1.48
CA THR A 684 -23.94 45.47 2.79
C THR A 684 -24.82 45.32 4.04
N ALA A 685 -24.87 44.10 4.61
CA ALA A 685 -24.22 43.70 5.90
C ALA A 685 -24.79 42.36 6.45
N PRO A 686 -24.06 41.63 7.32
CA PRO A 686 -24.19 40.17 7.50
C PRO A 686 -25.00 39.77 8.75
N LEU A 687 -25.54 38.54 8.76
CA LEU A 687 -26.20 37.97 9.95
C LEU A 687 -25.49 36.73 10.49
N ARG A 688 -25.43 36.72 11.82
CA ARG A 688 -24.74 35.82 12.75
C ARG A 688 -25.41 34.44 12.85
N LEU A 689 -24.59 33.47 13.27
CA LEU A 689 -25.00 32.19 13.88
C LEU A 689 -26.04 32.41 14.99
N ASN A 690 -27.02 31.50 15.06
CA ASN A 690 -27.61 31.07 16.32
C ASN A 690 -27.89 29.57 16.25
N ALA A 691 -27.36 28.86 17.25
CA ALA A 691 -27.65 27.47 17.53
C ALA A 691 -28.99 27.33 18.26
N THR A 692 -29.80 26.35 17.87
CA THR A 692 -30.86 25.82 18.74
C THR A 692 -30.91 24.30 18.68
N ARG A 693 -30.79 23.75 19.88
CA ARG A 693 -30.99 22.38 20.34
C ARG A 693 -32.45 21.96 20.08
N SER A 694 -32.71 20.71 19.72
CA SER A 694 -34.05 20.12 19.82
C SER A 694 -33.93 18.65 20.20
N GLU A 695 -34.38 18.36 21.41
CA GLU A 695 -34.70 17.03 21.93
C GLU A 695 -35.95 16.52 21.23
N VAL A 696 -35.99 15.23 20.88
CA VAL A 696 -37.23 14.53 20.55
C VAL A 696 -37.36 13.32 21.46
N LEU A 697 -38.24 13.49 22.45
CA LEU A 697 -38.82 12.47 23.31
C LEU A 697 -39.96 11.80 22.52
N LEU A 698 -39.95 10.48 22.34
CA LEU A 698 -41.12 9.74 21.85
C LEU A 698 -41.60 8.74 22.89
N VAL A 699 -42.81 9.02 23.36
CA VAL A 699 -43.62 8.33 24.35
C VAL A 699 -44.27 7.10 23.72
N LEU A 700 -44.14 5.94 24.38
CA LEU A 700 -44.91 4.72 24.10
C LEU A 700 -46.34 4.84 24.65
N PRO A 701 -47.37 4.29 23.98
CA PRO A 701 -48.61 3.93 24.65
C PRO A 701 -48.65 2.43 24.96
N SER A 702 -48.85 2.14 26.24
CA SER A 702 -49.23 0.85 26.81
C SER A 702 -50.73 0.59 26.62
N SER A 703 -51.10 -0.63 26.23
CA SER A 703 -52.39 -1.22 26.62
C SER A 703 -52.21 -2.70 26.97
N LYS A 704 -52.61 -3.04 28.20
CA LYS A 704 -52.77 -4.39 28.75
C LYS A 704 -54.27 -4.65 28.94
N ILE A 705 -54.59 -5.94 29.20
CA ILE A 705 -55.79 -6.56 29.81
C ILE A 705 -56.60 -7.37 28.76
N SER A 706 -56.96 -8.65 28.93
CA SER A 706 -56.74 -9.66 29.98
C SER A 706 -57.30 -11.04 29.54
N SER A 707 -56.67 -12.11 30.03
CA SER A 707 -57.20 -13.42 30.49
C SER A 707 -58.17 -14.27 29.66
N ALA A 708 -57.76 -15.52 29.39
CA ALA A 708 -58.43 -16.72 29.92
C ALA A 708 -57.52 -17.98 29.79
N LEU A 709 -57.30 -18.67 30.92
CA LEU A 709 -56.79 -20.04 31.08
C LEU A 709 -58.00 -21.01 31.19
N PRO A 710 -57.85 -22.34 31.43
CA PRO A 710 -56.85 -23.35 31.00
C PRO A 710 -57.56 -24.62 30.42
N VAL A 711 -56.80 -25.69 30.10
CA VAL A 711 -56.99 -27.08 30.61
C VAL A 711 -55.97 -28.05 29.96
N THR A 712 -55.37 -28.85 30.85
CA THR A 712 -54.48 -30.03 30.75
C THR A 712 -54.89 -31.15 29.79
N VAL A 713 -53.93 -31.86 29.19
CA VAL A 713 -53.30 -33.14 29.64
C VAL A 713 -51.89 -33.22 29.06
#